data_AF-A0A948MJ74-F1
#
_entry.id   AF-A0A948MJ74-F1
#
_cell.length_a   1.000
_cell.length_b   1.000
_cell.length_c   1.000
_cell.angle_alpha   90.00
_cell.angle_beta   90.00
_cell.angle_gamma   90.00
#
_symmetry.space_group_name_H-M   'P 1'
#
loop_
_entity.id
_entity.type
_entity.pdbx_description
1 polymer ?
#
loop_
_entity_poly.entity_id
_entity_poly.type
_entity_poly.pdbx_seq_one_letter_code
_entity_poly.pdbx_strand_id
1 'polypeptide(L)'
;MAKLSILVPEATTNYIRNPALRIDTTGWHSFRSATISRSYTYSRHGIASLKVVTPGTVISEGAYYRVNELVAYDSPTSISVYVRGAGKIKLRLNDNSADTTGAPNVRQWDSKVIVLNADRWQRVSVPGYCAKSDNMALVVMTYGDTPQAVTFYIDGAQMELKPYSTSYVDGFQPGCHWDGLYDSSTSTRSAYTREGGKWVLVSGPDREREDIYMTVVTGLGVAPIANNRQVYSMSPGGYLDNVKILERPISLLFHVKHESIPKTCKDALSLEKLHELRQMLIDIIKPDRTAGNQPFWIEYQDGDIPLYMKVHYDGGLEGDWDIRNQWVMDFPLRLLALSPMMYEDNQENFEINFTDTATFNDVVGKIDGEWNALNGGVNSNVRALAVGKNGEVYAGGTFTSANSTSPAASVLAYFDGTEWVNIATAMTGTNILALAVAPDGTLYAGGTFTVLNGVNANYIAKWDGTTWTALGTGLNSAVNGIAVAPNGDVYAVGDFTTAGGISRRYIARWDGSSWQTVGAKAGLNDVCYAVAVSKDGKYVYVGGSFTDQYTLAANALLRIAKYTVSTNAFSAMGNGFNTRVNYIKISDSNVIYVGGQFILSGIAPMLKIAKWNNSTWEQVGSGFDGNVNDIAIDTKGNIVAVGAFSNSGDLPIKKIALWNGSTWVYMDININFGSSTITLYAAAFKGDDLYFGGSTLGTLTSRFSGITYVTNPGTAEVRPTFYFKGYGNLRYIENQTTGAKLWFNLKILENEEVFLDLGNGRFYSSLRGDLFYTMLQGSDFHAFTLLPGVNKISALKLNDVNALVRVMFTPVHWSADGTKVVEAF
;
A
#
# COMPACT_ATOMS: atom_id res chain seq x y z
N MET A 1 15.49 -16.60 -33.18
CA MET A 1 14.70 -15.48 -33.72
C MET A 1 13.51 -15.27 -32.80
N ALA A 2 13.24 -14.04 -32.38
CA ALA A 2 12.09 -13.71 -31.54
C ALA A 2 10.77 -14.13 -32.21
N LYS A 3 9.83 -14.61 -31.41
CA LYS A 3 8.47 -14.93 -31.86
C LYS A 3 7.59 -13.70 -31.65
N LEU A 4 6.80 -13.37 -32.68
CA LEU A 4 5.75 -12.36 -32.60
C LEU A 4 4.43 -13.02 -32.95
N SER A 5 3.42 -12.84 -32.10
CA SER A 5 2.07 -13.35 -32.32
C SER A 5 1.05 -12.22 -32.26
N ILE A 6 -0.04 -12.36 -33.02
CA ILE A 6 -1.19 -11.46 -32.96
C ILE A 6 -2.41 -12.23 -32.44
N LEU A 7 -3.15 -11.65 -31.51
CA LEU A 7 -4.37 -12.25 -30.98
C LEU A 7 -5.55 -11.95 -31.90
N VAL A 8 -6.09 -13.00 -32.51
CA VAL A 8 -7.20 -12.91 -33.45
C VAL A 8 -8.51 -13.24 -32.75
N PRO A 9 -9.56 -12.40 -32.85
CA PRO A 9 -10.83 -12.61 -32.16
C PRO A 9 -11.51 -13.91 -32.62
N GLU A 10 -11.80 -14.76 -31.64
CA GLU A 10 -12.41 -16.07 -31.87
C GLU A 10 -13.25 -16.50 -30.66
N ALA A 11 -14.52 -16.84 -30.89
CA ALA A 11 -15.40 -17.36 -29.84
C ALA A 11 -14.91 -18.72 -29.36
N THR A 12 -15.04 -19.00 -28.07
CA THR A 12 -14.77 -20.34 -27.51
C THR A 12 -15.58 -20.54 -26.25
N THR A 13 -15.72 -21.80 -25.83
CA THR A 13 -16.29 -22.18 -24.53
C THR A 13 -15.25 -23.00 -23.79
N ASN A 14 -14.97 -22.60 -22.55
CA ASN A 14 -14.21 -23.41 -21.62
C ASN A 14 -15.17 -24.30 -20.83
N TYR A 15 -15.00 -25.61 -21.02
CA TYR A 15 -15.82 -26.63 -20.37
C TYR A 15 -15.38 -26.96 -18.93
N ILE A 16 -14.24 -26.43 -18.49
CA ILE A 16 -13.80 -26.53 -17.10
C ILE A 16 -14.51 -25.46 -16.27
N ARG A 17 -15.17 -25.89 -15.21
CA ARG A 17 -15.86 -25.02 -14.25
C ARG A 17 -14.85 -24.61 -13.17
N ASN A 18 -15.00 -23.41 -12.60
CA ASN A 18 -14.04 -22.83 -11.65
C ASN A 18 -12.56 -22.89 -12.12
N PRO A 19 -12.23 -22.48 -13.36
CA PRO A 19 -10.90 -22.71 -13.94
C PRO A 19 -9.78 -21.86 -13.31
N ALA A 20 -10.14 -20.84 -12.52
CA ALA A 20 -9.23 -19.98 -11.73
C ALA A 20 -9.23 -20.33 -10.22
N LEU A 21 -9.87 -21.43 -9.83
CA LEU A 21 -9.92 -21.95 -8.45
C LEU A 21 -10.30 -20.86 -7.42
N ARG A 22 -11.34 -20.10 -7.72
CA ARG A 22 -11.77 -18.94 -6.95
C ARG A 22 -12.55 -19.32 -5.68
N ILE A 23 -13.27 -20.44 -5.71
CA ILE A 23 -14.07 -20.90 -4.57
C ILE A 23 -13.35 -22.03 -3.82
N ASP A 24 -13.11 -23.15 -4.49
CA ASP A 24 -12.52 -24.36 -3.92
C ASP A 24 -11.79 -25.18 -5.01
N THR A 25 -11.57 -26.47 -4.77
CA THR A 25 -11.03 -27.41 -5.75
C THR A 25 -12.13 -28.21 -6.48
N THR A 26 -13.38 -27.72 -6.51
CA THR A 26 -14.51 -28.44 -7.11
C THR A 26 -14.19 -28.86 -8.56
N GLY A 27 -14.50 -30.11 -8.88
CA GLY A 27 -14.24 -30.75 -10.17
C GLY A 27 -12.82 -31.33 -10.34
N TRP A 28 -11.87 -30.97 -9.47
CA TRP A 28 -10.55 -31.58 -9.44
C TRP A 28 -10.51 -32.82 -8.55
N HIS A 29 -9.77 -33.82 -9.00
CA HIS A 29 -9.58 -35.08 -8.30
C HIS A 29 -8.10 -35.46 -8.28
N SER A 30 -7.66 -36.14 -7.20
CA SER A 30 -6.33 -36.72 -7.16
C SER A 30 -6.21 -37.85 -8.19
N PHE A 31 -5.06 -37.93 -8.85
CA PHE A 31 -4.70 -39.03 -9.72
C PHE A 31 -3.69 -39.94 -8.98
N ARG A 32 -4.11 -41.18 -8.72
CA ARG A 32 -3.38 -42.16 -7.90
C ARG A 32 -3.21 -41.66 -6.46
N SER A 33 -2.02 -41.79 -5.88
CA SER A 33 -1.70 -41.47 -4.47
C SER A 33 -1.36 -40.01 -4.20
N ALA A 34 -1.54 -39.13 -5.18
CA ALA A 34 -1.36 -37.70 -4.99
C ALA A 34 -2.40 -37.09 -4.04
N THR A 35 -2.05 -35.98 -3.41
CA THR A 35 -2.97 -35.11 -2.66
C THR A 35 -3.13 -33.79 -3.39
N ILE A 36 -4.35 -33.26 -3.42
CA ILE A 36 -4.65 -31.96 -4.01
C ILE A 36 -5.22 -31.01 -2.97
N SER A 37 -4.89 -29.73 -3.09
CA SER A 37 -5.48 -28.68 -2.26
C SER A 37 -5.46 -27.34 -2.99
N ARG A 38 -6.37 -26.44 -2.60
CA ARG A 38 -6.32 -25.04 -3.04
C ARG A 38 -5.14 -24.35 -2.37
N SER A 39 -4.35 -23.61 -3.12
CA SER A 39 -3.20 -22.88 -2.61
C SER A 39 -3.22 -21.43 -3.05
N TYR A 40 -2.89 -20.56 -2.10
CA TYR A 40 -2.70 -19.13 -2.35
C TYR A 40 -1.23 -18.79 -2.57
N THR A 41 -0.30 -19.74 -2.39
CA THR A 41 1.16 -19.48 -2.46
C THR A 41 1.57 -18.95 -3.84
N TYR A 42 1.05 -19.57 -4.90
CA TYR A 42 1.25 -19.12 -6.27
C TYR A 42 -0.11 -19.03 -6.95
N SER A 43 -0.35 -17.96 -7.67
CA SER A 43 -1.50 -17.81 -8.56
C SER A 43 -1.03 -17.10 -9.82
N ARG A 44 -1.70 -17.37 -10.93
CA ARG A 44 -1.50 -16.68 -12.21
C ARG A 44 -2.78 -15.96 -12.64
N HIS A 45 -3.91 -16.63 -12.47
CA HIS A 45 -5.22 -16.08 -12.77
C HIS A 45 -6.06 -16.05 -11.50
N GLY A 46 -6.49 -14.86 -11.11
CA GLY A 46 -7.28 -14.69 -9.90
C GLY A 46 -6.46 -14.86 -8.63
N ILE A 47 -7.00 -15.58 -7.64
CA ILE A 47 -6.53 -15.53 -6.25
C ILE A 47 -5.85 -16.81 -5.75
N ALA A 48 -5.95 -17.93 -6.47
CA ALA A 48 -5.42 -19.21 -6.03
C ALA A 48 -5.06 -20.12 -7.22
N SER A 49 -4.31 -21.18 -6.93
CA SER A 49 -4.03 -22.29 -7.84
C SER A 49 -4.25 -23.63 -7.17
N LEU A 50 -4.19 -24.73 -7.93
CA LEU A 50 -4.29 -26.08 -7.40
C LEU A 50 -2.90 -26.56 -7.06
N LYS A 51 -2.63 -26.78 -5.77
CA LYS A 51 -1.42 -27.47 -5.33
C LYS A 51 -1.63 -28.97 -5.44
N VAL A 52 -0.69 -29.64 -6.09
CA VAL A 52 -0.63 -31.09 -6.24
C VAL A 52 0.66 -31.56 -5.57
N VAL A 53 0.53 -32.51 -4.63
CA VAL A 53 1.66 -33.13 -3.93
C VAL A 53 1.64 -34.62 -4.22
N THR A 54 2.65 -35.11 -4.93
CA THR A 54 2.83 -36.55 -5.19
C THR A 54 3.83 -37.13 -4.19
N PRO A 55 3.50 -38.25 -3.52
CA PRO A 55 4.39 -38.88 -2.55
C PRO A 55 5.53 -39.67 -3.20
N GLY A 56 5.46 -39.97 -4.50
CA GLY A 56 6.47 -40.77 -5.19
C GLY A 56 6.37 -42.25 -4.87
N THR A 57 5.17 -42.77 -4.64
CA THR A 57 4.96 -44.19 -4.33
C THR A 57 4.69 -45.02 -5.58
N VAL A 58 4.17 -44.40 -6.64
CA VAL A 58 3.92 -45.02 -7.95
C VAL A 58 4.31 -44.08 -9.08
N ILE A 59 4.42 -44.60 -10.30
CA ILE A 59 4.62 -43.76 -11.50
C ILE A 59 3.32 -43.04 -11.89
N SER A 60 3.45 -41.89 -12.54
CA SER A 60 2.34 -41.10 -13.09
C SER A 60 1.29 -40.67 -12.05
N GLU A 61 1.73 -40.03 -10.97
CA GLU A 61 0.86 -39.45 -9.95
C GLU A 61 0.52 -37.99 -10.28
N GLY A 62 -0.63 -37.47 -9.85
CA GLY A 62 -0.95 -36.06 -10.07
C GLY A 62 -2.40 -35.67 -9.81
N ALA A 63 -3.01 -34.92 -10.71
CA ALA A 63 -4.39 -34.47 -10.60
C ALA A 63 -5.11 -34.55 -11.94
N TYR A 64 -6.43 -34.68 -11.91
CA TYR A 64 -7.26 -34.60 -13.10
C TYR A 64 -8.54 -33.82 -12.87
N TYR A 65 -9.05 -33.22 -13.95
CA TYR A 65 -10.38 -32.62 -14.01
C TYR A 65 -11.20 -33.40 -15.04
N ARG A 66 -12.43 -33.79 -14.66
CA ARG A 66 -13.33 -34.53 -15.55
C ARG A 66 -14.47 -33.64 -16.05
N VAL A 67 -14.73 -33.71 -17.35
CA VAL A 67 -15.87 -33.06 -18.01
C VAL A 67 -16.84 -34.13 -18.49
N ASN A 68 -18.05 -34.13 -17.91
CA ASN A 68 -19.03 -35.18 -18.16
C ASN A 68 -20.03 -34.87 -19.29
N GLU A 69 -20.07 -33.65 -19.80
CA GLU A 69 -21.15 -33.17 -20.68
C GLU A 69 -20.66 -32.87 -22.12
N LEU A 70 -19.52 -33.42 -22.53
CA LEU A 70 -18.89 -33.11 -23.82
C LEU A 70 -19.48 -33.95 -24.98
N VAL A 71 -20.76 -33.78 -25.28
CA VAL A 71 -21.47 -34.57 -26.31
C VAL A 71 -21.20 -34.02 -27.72
N ALA A 72 -19.97 -34.20 -28.21
CA ALA A 72 -19.55 -33.80 -29.56
C ALA A 72 -18.99 -35.02 -30.32
N TYR A 73 -19.54 -35.31 -31.50
CA TYR A 73 -19.14 -36.49 -32.29
C TYR A 73 -17.82 -36.23 -33.01
N ASP A 74 -16.81 -37.06 -32.74
CA ASP A 74 -15.47 -37.05 -33.35
C ASP A 74 -14.89 -35.64 -33.55
N SER A 75 -15.10 -34.79 -32.54
CA SER A 75 -14.81 -33.36 -32.64
C SER A 75 -13.39 -33.08 -32.16
N PRO A 76 -12.62 -32.23 -32.85
CA PRO A 76 -11.32 -31.80 -32.37
C PRO A 76 -11.47 -31.16 -30.98
N THR A 77 -10.61 -31.56 -30.05
CA THR A 77 -10.63 -31.08 -28.66
C THR A 77 -9.24 -30.68 -28.25
N SER A 78 -9.09 -29.59 -27.51
CA SER A 78 -7.81 -29.21 -26.91
C SER A 78 -7.96 -28.95 -25.43
N ILE A 79 -6.88 -29.19 -24.71
CA ILE A 79 -6.74 -28.82 -23.30
C ILE A 79 -5.52 -27.93 -23.14
N SER A 80 -5.59 -26.99 -22.19
CA SER A 80 -4.41 -26.26 -21.74
C SER A 80 -4.44 -25.98 -20.24
N VAL A 81 -3.26 -25.85 -19.66
CA VAL A 81 -3.06 -25.43 -18.26
C VAL A 81 -1.80 -24.58 -18.16
N TYR A 82 -1.71 -23.79 -17.11
CA TYR A 82 -0.47 -23.24 -16.61
C TYR A 82 0.05 -24.11 -15.47
N VAL A 83 1.34 -24.40 -15.49
CA VAL A 83 2.01 -25.21 -14.47
C VAL A 83 3.23 -24.51 -13.91
N ARG A 84 3.51 -24.72 -12.62
CA ARG A 84 4.68 -24.19 -11.91
C ARG A 84 5.15 -25.19 -10.86
N GLY A 85 6.45 -25.30 -10.61
CA GLY A 85 7.01 -26.20 -9.59
C GLY A 85 8.39 -26.71 -9.96
N ALA A 86 8.84 -27.78 -9.31
CA ALA A 86 10.11 -28.44 -9.65
C ALA A 86 9.85 -29.90 -9.99
N GLY A 87 10.47 -30.43 -11.05
CA GLY A 87 10.30 -31.82 -11.48
C GLY A 87 9.88 -31.95 -12.94
N LYS A 88 9.45 -33.14 -13.35
CA LYS A 88 8.98 -33.41 -14.72
C LYS A 88 7.54 -33.88 -14.69
N ILE A 89 6.71 -33.29 -15.55
CA ILE A 89 5.31 -33.65 -15.69
C ILE A 89 4.93 -33.88 -17.16
N LYS A 90 3.71 -34.36 -17.36
CA LYS A 90 3.01 -34.48 -18.64
C LYS A 90 1.57 -34.03 -18.46
N LEU A 91 1.10 -33.21 -19.39
CA LEU A 91 -0.33 -32.97 -19.62
C LEU A 91 -0.87 -34.04 -20.57
N ARG A 92 -2.03 -34.61 -20.24
CA ARG A 92 -2.70 -35.65 -21.02
C ARG A 92 -4.18 -35.33 -21.18
N LEU A 93 -4.68 -35.48 -22.40
CA LEU A 93 -6.11 -35.54 -22.70
C LEU A 93 -6.51 -37.02 -22.73
N ASN A 94 -7.45 -37.40 -21.88
CA ASN A 94 -8.05 -38.72 -21.88
C ASN A 94 -9.49 -38.64 -22.36
N ASP A 95 -9.81 -39.50 -23.32
CA ASP A 95 -11.17 -39.91 -23.60
C ASP A 95 -11.35 -41.31 -23.00
N ASN A 96 -12.14 -41.40 -21.92
CA ASN A 96 -12.43 -42.67 -21.25
C ASN A 96 -13.80 -43.23 -21.68
N SER A 97 -14.22 -43.00 -22.93
CA SER A 97 -15.46 -43.56 -23.47
C SER A 97 -15.41 -45.09 -23.57
N ALA A 98 -16.59 -45.71 -23.46
CA ALA A 98 -16.79 -47.09 -23.89
C ALA A 98 -17.08 -47.08 -25.39
N ASP A 99 -16.50 -48.01 -26.15
CA ASP A 99 -16.87 -48.20 -27.55
C ASP A 99 -18.34 -48.67 -27.69
N THR A 100 -18.83 -48.78 -28.92
CA THR A 100 -20.21 -49.22 -29.22
C THR A 100 -20.53 -50.65 -28.76
N THR A 101 -19.54 -51.41 -28.28
CA THR A 101 -19.69 -52.77 -27.73
C THR A 101 -19.62 -52.81 -26.20
N GLY A 102 -19.41 -51.67 -25.54
CA GLY A 102 -19.25 -51.58 -24.09
C GLY A 102 -17.83 -51.86 -23.58
N ALA A 103 -16.84 -52.00 -24.47
CA ALA A 103 -15.44 -52.16 -24.08
C ALA A 103 -14.78 -50.79 -23.84
N PRO A 104 -13.95 -50.61 -22.79
CA PRO A 104 -13.28 -49.34 -22.52
C PRO A 104 -12.29 -49.01 -23.65
N ASN A 105 -12.55 -47.92 -24.39
CA ASN A 105 -11.68 -47.44 -25.45
C ASN A 105 -10.96 -46.17 -24.97
N VAL A 106 -9.85 -46.36 -24.26
CA VAL A 106 -9.10 -45.23 -23.70
C VAL A 106 -8.20 -44.62 -24.76
N ARG A 107 -8.64 -43.49 -25.35
CA ARG A 107 -7.78 -42.70 -26.26
C ARG A 107 -7.04 -41.64 -25.44
N GLN A 108 -5.73 -41.54 -25.67
CA GLN A 108 -4.85 -40.66 -24.91
C GLN A 108 -4.01 -39.81 -25.84
N TRP A 109 -4.01 -38.51 -25.61
CA TRP A 109 -3.10 -37.57 -26.27
C TRP A 109 -2.22 -36.93 -25.23
N ASP A 110 -0.92 -36.98 -25.48
CA ASP A 110 0.10 -36.57 -24.54
C ASP A 110 0.86 -35.36 -25.06
N SER A 111 1.13 -34.42 -24.16
CA SER A 111 2.14 -33.38 -24.38
C SER A 111 3.54 -33.98 -24.47
N LYS A 112 4.48 -33.20 -25.00
CA LYS A 112 5.91 -33.43 -24.74
C LYS A 112 6.17 -33.30 -23.23
N VAL A 113 7.20 -33.98 -22.74
CA VAL A 113 7.62 -33.90 -21.33
C VAL A 113 7.91 -32.44 -20.97
N ILE A 114 7.32 -31.96 -19.88
CA ILE A 114 7.55 -30.60 -19.38
C ILE A 114 8.45 -30.68 -18.17
N VAL A 115 9.60 -30.00 -18.26
CA VAL A 115 10.44 -29.72 -17.09
C VAL A 115 9.88 -28.47 -16.43
N LEU A 116 9.39 -28.62 -15.21
CA LEU A 116 8.78 -27.55 -14.44
C LEU A 116 9.83 -26.53 -14.00
N ASN A 117 9.42 -25.26 -14.01
CA ASN A 117 10.17 -24.16 -13.45
C ASN A 117 9.50 -23.66 -12.16
N ALA A 118 10.28 -23.49 -11.10
CA ALA A 118 9.76 -23.09 -9.79
C ALA A 118 9.49 -21.58 -9.71
N ASP A 119 10.11 -20.79 -10.59
CA ASP A 119 10.10 -19.33 -10.57
C ASP A 119 9.07 -18.74 -11.54
N ARG A 120 8.59 -19.52 -12.52
CA ARG A 120 7.61 -19.05 -13.51
C ARG A 120 6.56 -20.09 -13.88
N TRP A 121 5.43 -19.58 -14.34
CA TRP A 121 4.38 -20.41 -14.93
C TRP A 121 4.71 -20.76 -16.38
N GLN A 122 4.43 -22.01 -16.77
CA GLN A 122 4.58 -22.50 -18.14
C GLN A 122 3.22 -22.92 -18.67
N ARG A 123 2.81 -22.36 -19.80
CA ARG A 123 1.59 -22.80 -20.49
C ARG A 123 1.86 -24.07 -21.26
N VAL A 124 1.01 -25.07 -21.09
CA VAL A 124 1.07 -26.35 -21.80
C VAL A 124 -0.28 -26.60 -22.44
N SER A 125 -0.28 -27.00 -23.72
CA SER A 125 -1.49 -27.36 -24.45
C SER A 125 -1.34 -28.71 -25.16
N VAL A 126 -2.42 -29.47 -25.24
CA VAL A 126 -2.50 -30.74 -25.98
C VAL A 126 -3.74 -30.72 -26.87
N PRO A 127 -3.58 -30.85 -28.19
CA PRO A 127 -4.69 -31.14 -29.09
C PRO A 127 -4.97 -32.65 -29.14
N GLY A 128 -6.22 -33.00 -29.38
CA GLY A 128 -6.72 -34.37 -29.53
C GLY A 128 -8.14 -34.36 -30.10
N TYR A 129 -8.91 -35.41 -29.81
CA TYR A 129 -10.27 -35.59 -30.35
C TYR A 129 -11.20 -36.12 -29.25
N CYS A 130 -12.47 -35.70 -29.27
CA CYS A 130 -13.53 -36.30 -28.44
C CYS A 130 -14.30 -37.31 -29.29
N ALA A 131 -14.28 -38.59 -28.91
CA ALA A 131 -14.92 -39.68 -29.66
C ALA A 131 -16.31 -40.03 -29.10
N LYS A 132 -17.20 -39.03 -28.98
CA LYS A 132 -18.55 -39.18 -28.38
C LYS A 132 -18.46 -39.61 -26.90
N SER A 133 -17.79 -38.79 -26.09
CA SER A 133 -17.46 -39.11 -24.70
C SER A 133 -18.16 -38.18 -23.71
N ASP A 134 -18.85 -38.77 -22.74
CA ASP A 134 -19.28 -38.10 -21.52
C ASP A 134 -18.24 -38.24 -20.39
N ASN A 135 -16.99 -38.57 -20.73
CA ASN A 135 -15.93 -38.85 -19.76
C ASN A 135 -14.56 -38.37 -20.29
N MET A 136 -14.52 -37.11 -20.68
CA MET A 136 -13.28 -36.44 -21.05
C MET A 136 -12.53 -35.99 -19.80
N ALA A 137 -11.23 -36.22 -19.74
CA ALA A 137 -10.40 -35.79 -18.61
C ALA A 137 -9.13 -35.07 -19.05
N LEU A 138 -8.89 -33.92 -18.43
CA LEU A 138 -7.61 -33.25 -18.42
C LEU A 138 -6.80 -33.84 -17.26
N VAL A 139 -5.66 -34.46 -17.53
CA VAL A 139 -4.80 -35.08 -16.52
C VAL A 139 -3.43 -34.42 -16.53
N VAL A 140 -2.95 -34.00 -15.36
CA VAL A 140 -1.59 -33.51 -15.16
C VAL A 140 -0.89 -34.46 -14.20
N MET A 141 0.20 -35.07 -14.64
CA MET A 141 0.86 -36.15 -13.90
C MET A 141 2.38 -36.10 -14.01
N THR A 142 3.08 -36.61 -13.01
CA THR A 142 4.55 -36.75 -13.01
C THR A 142 5.02 -37.65 -14.16
N TYR A 143 6.22 -37.38 -14.68
CA TYR A 143 6.82 -38.15 -15.76
C TYR A 143 8.16 -38.79 -15.36
N GLY A 144 8.29 -40.09 -15.59
CA GLY A 144 9.53 -40.85 -15.42
C GLY A 144 9.27 -42.36 -15.29
N ASP A 145 10.32 -43.16 -15.48
CA ASP A 145 10.27 -44.63 -15.36
C ASP A 145 10.35 -45.12 -13.90
N THR A 146 10.51 -44.19 -12.94
CA THR A 146 10.54 -44.45 -11.51
C THR A 146 9.58 -43.52 -10.78
N PRO A 147 9.01 -43.93 -9.63
CA PRO A 147 8.17 -43.06 -8.81
C PRO A 147 8.91 -41.78 -8.38
N GLN A 148 8.24 -40.63 -8.43
CA GLN A 148 8.83 -39.33 -8.12
C GLN A 148 7.94 -38.52 -7.16
N ALA A 149 8.54 -38.08 -6.05
CA ALA A 149 7.90 -37.13 -5.15
C ALA A 149 8.07 -35.72 -5.72
N VAL A 150 6.95 -35.08 -6.06
CA VAL A 150 6.90 -33.80 -6.78
C VAL A 150 5.81 -32.94 -6.18
N THR A 151 6.11 -31.66 -5.94
CA THR A 151 5.08 -30.66 -5.63
C THR A 151 5.01 -29.66 -6.79
N PHE A 152 3.82 -29.51 -7.36
CA PHE A 152 3.58 -28.59 -8.45
C PHE A 152 2.20 -27.94 -8.34
N TYR A 153 2.01 -26.87 -9.10
CA TYR A 153 0.83 -26.03 -9.08
C TYR A 153 0.21 -25.98 -10.47
N ILE A 154 -1.13 -25.99 -10.54
CA ILE A 154 -1.90 -25.90 -11.78
C ILE A 154 -2.83 -24.69 -11.68
N ASP A 155 -2.89 -23.87 -12.73
CA ASP A 155 -3.81 -22.74 -12.83
C ASP A 155 -4.26 -22.54 -14.29
N GLY A 156 -5.32 -21.76 -14.49
CA GLY A 156 -5.84 -21.38 -15.80
C GLY A 156 -6.21 -22.57 -16.68
N ALA A 157 -6.86 -23.58 -16.10
CA ALA A 157 -7.20 -24.80 -16.81
C ALA A 157 -8.33 -24.57 -17.82
N GLN A 158 -8.14 -25.08 -19.03
CA GLN A 158 -9.08 -24.90 -20.12
C GLN A 158 -9.25 -26.16 -20.95
N MET A 159 -10.49 -26.48 -21.30
CA MET A 159 -10.84 -27.53 -22.27
C MET A 159 -11.81 -26.95 -23.29
N GLU A 160 -11.52 -27.15 -24.58
CA GLU A 160 -12.24 -26.53 -25.71
C GLU A 160 -12.49 -27.54 -26.83
N LEU A 161 -13.64 -27.47 -27.50
CA LEU A 161 -13.93 -28.24 -28.72
C LEU A 161 -13.27 -27.62 -29.95
N LYS A 162 -11.93 -27.55 -29.93
CA LYS A 162 -11.09 -27.01 -31.00
C LYS A 162 -9.81 -27.80 -31.18
N PRO A 163 -9.20 -27.79 -32.38
CA PRO A 163 -7.91 -28.44 -32.62
C PRO A 163 -6.71 -27.69 -32.01
N TYR A 164 -6.93 -26.54 -31.35
CA TYR A 164 -5.90 -25.71 -30.74
C TYR A 164 -6.49 -24.97 -29.54
N SER A 165 -5.63 -24.55 -28.61
CA SER A 165 -6.04 -23.76 -27.46
C SER A 165 -6.10 -22.27 -27.79
N THR A 166 -7.15 -21.59 -27.36
CA THR A 166 -7.25 -20.13 -27.45
C THR A 166 -6.71 -19.47 -26.18
N SER A 167 -6.72 -18.14 -26.07
CA SER A 167 -6.42 -17.46 -24.79
C SER A 167 -7.37 -17.90 -23.69
N TYR A 168 -6.86 -17.97 -22.45
CA TYR A 168 -7.57 -18.44 -21.26
C TYR A 168 -8.95 -17.79 -21.09
N VAL A 169 -9.98 -18.51 -20.62
CA VAL A 169 -11.37 -18.05 -20.42
C VAL A 169 -11.87 -18.50 -19.04
N ASP A 170 -12.33 -17.55 -18.23
CA ASP A 170 -12.91 -17.76 -16.89
C ASP A 170 -14.21 -17.00 -16.64
N GLY A 171 -14.82 -16.42 -17.68
CA GLY A 171 -16.07 -15.66 -17.57
C GLY A 171 -15.97 -14.28 -16.90
N PHE A 172 -14.82 -13.88 -16.34
CA PHE A 172 -14.62 -12.56 -15.73
C PHE A 172 -13.76 -11.62 -16.56
N GLN A 173 -12.93 -12.19 -17.44
CA GLN A 173 -12.16 -11.40 -18.40
C GLN A 173 -13.07 -10.58 -19.34
N PRO A 174 -12.58 -9.42 -19.83
CA PRO A 174 -13.26 -8.66 -20.86
C PRO A 174 -13.66 -9.52 -22.07
N GLY A 175 -14.94 -9.49 -22.44
CA GLY A 175 -15.48 -10.28 -23.55
C GLY A 175 -15.82 -11.74 -23.23
N CYS A 176 -15.61 -12.17 -22.00
CA CYS A 176 -16.03 -13.47 -21.47
C CYS A 176 -17.27 -13.30 -20.56
N HIS A 177 -18.07 -14.35 -20.44
CA HIS A 177 -19.19 -14.45 -19.50
C HIS A 177 -19.38 -15.90 -19.06
N TRP A 178 -20.12 -16.10 -17.97
CA TRP A 178 -20.56 -17.42 -17.53
C TRP A 178 -21.89 -17.76 -18.17
N ASP A 179 -22.05 -19.00 -18.63
CA ASP A 179 -23.29 -19.46 -19.26
C ASP A 179 -24.40 -19.72 -18.22
N GLY A 180 -24.03 -19.80 -16.94
CA GLY A 180 -24.95 -19.97 -15.82
C GLY A 180 -24.40 -19.36 -14.53
N LEU A 181 -24.44 -20.11 -13.42
CA LEU A 181 -23.92 -19.66 -12.14
C LEU A 181 -22.40 -19.44 -12.19
N TYR A 182 -21.95 -18.33 -11.61
CA TYR A 182 -20.54 -17.97 -11.48
C TYR A 182 -19.73 -19.10 -10.85
N ASP A 183 -18.55 -19.38 -11.43
CA ASP A 183 -17.61 -20.41 -10.98
C ASP A 183 -18.18 -21.86 -10.93
N SER A 184 -19.43 -22.08 -11.36
CA SER A 184 -20.13 -23.37 -11.28
C SER A 184 -20.76 -23.82 -12.61
N SER A 185 -20.55 -23.06 -13.68
CA SER A 185 -21.02 -23.35 -15.04
C SER A 185 -19.87 -23.28 -16.05
N THR A 186 -20.13 -23.49 -17.33
CA THR A 186 -19.14 -23.21 -18.39
C THR A 186 -18.97 -21.71 -18.57
N SER A 187 -17.83 -21.30 -19.12
CA SER A 187 -17.58 -19.90 -19.46
C SER A 187 -17.30 -19.76 -20.95
N THR A 188 -17.88 -18.72 -21.55
CA THR A 188 -17.85 -18.51 -23.00
C THR A 188 -17.29 -17.13 -23.34
N ARG A 189 -16.47 -17.08 -24.38
CA ARG A 189 -15.98 -15.84 -24.99
C ARG A 189 -16.72 -15.57 -26.30
N SER A 190 -17.05 -14.30 -26.52
CA SER A 190 -17.63 -13.81 -27.77
C SER A 190 -16.60 -13.75 -28.92
N ALA A 191 -17.04 -14.00 -30.16
CA ALA A 191 -16.21 -13.77 -31.36
C ALA A 191 -16.11 -12.28 -31.74
N TYR A 192 -16.87 -11.42 -31.06
CA TYR A 192 -17.02 -10.00 -31.39
C TYR A 192 -16.17 -9.08 -30.49
N THR A 193 -15.18 -9.64 -29.78
CA THR A 193 -14.25 -8.91 -28.91
C THR A 193 -12.80 -9.23 -29.26
N ARG A 194 -11.94 -8.21 -29.37
CA ARG A 194 -10.49 -8.34 -29.62
C ARG A 194 -9.66 -8.61 -28.36
N GLU A 195 -10.30 -8.67 -27.19
CA GLU A 195 -9.66 -8.94 -25.91
C GLU A 195 -9.22 -10.41 -25.75
N GLY A 196 -9.66 -11.29 -26.63
CA GLY A 196 -9.40 -12.72 -26.54
C GLY A 196 -9.63 -13.46 -27.85
N GLY A 197 -9.12 -14.68 -27.94
CA GLY A 197 -9.17 -15.50 -29.15
C GLY A 197 -7.89 -16.31 -29.39
N LYS A 198 -7.54 -16.53 -30.65
CA LYS A 198 -6.43 -17.39 -31.07
C LYS A 198 -5.15 -16.59 -31.29
N TRP A 199 -4.05 -17.00 -30.67
CA TRP A 199 -2.74 -16.50 -31.02
C TRP A 199 -2.32 -17.03 -32.39
N VAL A 200 -2.07 -16.13 -33.32
CA VAL A 200 -1.53 -16.45 -34.64
C VAL A 200 -0.10 -15.95 -34.70
N LEU A 201 0.84 -16.90 -34.79
CA LEU A 201 2.26 -16.60 -34.98
C LEU A 201 2.46 -15.90 -36.33
N VAL A 202 3.10 -14.74 -36.32
CA VAL A 202 3.40 -13.95 -37.53
C VAL A 202 4.90 -13.87 -37.83
N SER A 203 5.77 -14.18 -36.86
CA SER A 203 7.22 -14.32 -37.06
C SER A 203 7.83 -15.43 -36.23
N GLY A 204 8.95 -15.99 -36.71
CA GLY A 204 9.73 -16.99 -35.99
C GLY A 204 10.23 -18.11 -36.91
N PRO A 205 11.04 -19.05 -36.37
CA PRO A 205 11.72 -20.08 -37.16
C PRO A 205 10.79 -20.96 -38.00
N ASP A 206 9.56 -21.16 -37.51
CA ASP A 206 8.55 -22.00 -38.15
C ASP A 206 7.84 -21.31 -39.33
N ARG A 207 7.95 -19.97 -39.45
CA ARG A 207 7.29 -19.13 -40.48
C ARG A 207 8.23 -18.71 -41.62
N GLU A 208 9.55 -18.82 -41.47
CA GLU A 208 10.55 -18.35 -42.46
C GLU A 208 10.48 -19.06 -43.83
N ARG A 209 9.70 -20.15 -43.93
CA ARG A 209 9.52 -20.96 -45.15
C ARG A 209 8.13 -20.82 -45.80
N GLU A 210 7.29 -19.91 -45.31
CA GLU A 210 5.98 -19.65 -45.91
C GLU A 210 6.05 -18.60 -47.02
N ASP A 211 5.05 -18.59 -47.91
CA ASP A 211 4.98 -17.63 -49.02
C ASP A 211 4.83 -16.17 -48.55
N ILE A 212 4.43 -15.96 -47.29
CA ILE A 212 4.39 -14.68 -46.60
C ILE A 212 5.09 -14.79 -45.24
N TYR A 213 6.08 -13.93 -45.01
CA TYR A 213 6.84 -13.92 -43.76
C TYR A 213 7.23 -12.49 -43.37
N MET A 214 7.35 -12.24 -42.06
CA MET A 214 7.77 -10.95 -41.53
C MET A 214 9.30 -10.83 -41.57
N THR A 215 9.82 -9.70 -42.06
CA THR A 215 11.27 -9.44 -42.18
C THR A 215 11.78 -8.45 -41.16
N VAL A 216 10.99 -7.41 -40.86
CA VAL A 216 11.40 -6.33 -39.94
C VAL A 216 10.23 -5.96 -39.04
N VAL A 217 10.54 -5.75 -37.77
CA VAL A 217 9.64 -5.07 -36.83
C VAL A 217 10.34 -3.82 -36.32
N THR A 218 9.67 -2.67 -36.42
CA THR A 218 10.15 -1.40 -35.85
C THR A 218 9.16 -0.87 -34.81
N GLY A 219 9.67 -0.21 -33.77
CA GLY A 219 8.83 0.45 -32.77
C GLY A 219 8.49 -0.39 -31.53
N LEU A 220 9.16 -1.53 -31.29
CA LEU A 220 9.02 -2.30 -30.04
C LEU A 220 9.83 -1.71 -28.85
N GLY A 221 10.76 -0.80 -29.14
CA GLY A 221 11.57 -0.08 -28.16
C GLY A 221 10.80 1.03 -27.43
N VAL A 222 11.52 1.95 -26.79
CA VAL A 222 10.92 3.04 -26.00
C VAL A 222 9.95 3.89 -26.83
N ALA A 223 8.82 4.27 -26.21
CA ALA A 223 7.83 5.15 -26.84
C ALA A 223 8.40 6.55 -27.16
N PRO A 224 7.93 7.23 -28.22
CA PRO A 224 8.42 8.57 -28.55
C PRO A 224 8.10 9.57 -27.44
N ILE A 225 9.07 10.45 -27.17
CA ILE A 225 8.98 11.47 -26.12
C ILE A 225 8.97 12.85 -26.79
N ALA A 226 8.04 13.71 -26.41
CA ALA A 226 7.98 15.09 -26.89
C ALA A 226 7.91 16.07 -25.72
N ASN A 227 8.71 17.12 -25.76
CA ASN A 227 8.55 18.27 -24.87
C ASN A 227 7.30 19.03 -25.29
N ASN A 228 6.38 19.20 -24.37
CA ASN A 228 5.15 19.93 -24.52
C ASN A 228 5.25 21.22 -23.71
N ARG A 229 5.31 22.35 -24.43
CA ARG A 229 5.46 23.68 -23.86
C ARG A 229 4.13 24.42 -23.96
N GLN A 230 3.42 24.52 -22.85
CA GLN A 230 2.13 25.22 -22.77
C GLN A 230 2.32 26.64 -22.24
N VAL A 231 1.78 27.65 -22.95
CA VAL A 231 1.86 29.05 -22.51
C VAL A 231 0.81 29.28 -21.43
N TYR A 232 1.21 29.87 -20.29
CA TYR A 232 0.24 30.31 -19.28
C TYR A 232 -0.53 31.54 -19.79
N SER A 233 -1.85 31.40 -19.92
CA SER A 233 -2.74 32.49 -20.37
C SER A 233 -2.69 33.74 -19.48
N MET A 234 -2.17 33.63 -18.25
CA MET A 234 -2.20 34.70 -17.24
C MET A 234 -0.85 35.39 -16.96
N SER A 235 0.24 35.02 -17.65
CA SER A 235 1.53 35.73 -17.52
C SER A 235 2.30 35.75 -18.85
N PRO A 236 2.48 36.93 -19.49
CA PRO A 236 3.28 37.04 -20.70
C PRO A 236 4.72 36.54 -20.47
N GLY A 237 5.12 35.48 -21.16
CA GLY A 237 6.46 34.88 -21.07
C GLY A 237 6.60 33.67 -20.14
N GLY A 238 5.55 33.25 -19.44
CA GLY A 238 5.54 32.02 -18.64
C GLY A 238 5.21 30.78 -19.48
N TYR A 239 6.11 29.79 -19.49
CA TYR A 239 5.91 28.50 -20.15
C TYR A 239 5.87 27.37 -19.11
N LEU A 240 4.88 26.48 -19.21
CA LEU A 240 4.92 25.15 -18.59
C LEU A 240 5.60 24.22 -19.59
N ASP A 241 6.86 23.85 -19.33
CA ASP A 241 7.54 22.79 -20.08
C ASP A 241 7.25 21.46 -19.36
N ASN A 242 6.61 20.52 -20.04
CA ASN A 242 6.42 19.17 -19.53
C ASN A 242 6.73 18.14 -20.61
N VAL A 243 7.05 16.91 -20.19
CA VAL A 243 7.33 15.82 -21.13
C VAL A 243 6.05 15.04 -21.37
N LYS A 244 5.63 14.94 -22.63
CA LYS A 244 4.49 14.12 -23.06
C LYS A 244 5.01 12.89 -23.80
N ILE A 245 4.57 11.72 -23.34
CA ILE A 245 4.81 10.45 -24.04
C ILE A 245 3.73 10.33 -25.12
N LEU A 246 4.17 10.12 -26.36
CA LEU A 246 3.28 9.99 -27.51
C LEU A 246 2.91 8.52 -27.74
N GLU A 247 1.83 8.32 -28.48
CA GLU A 247 1.44 7.01 -28.98
C GLU A 247 2.59 6.42 -29.82
N ARG A 248 2.85 5.12 -29.68
CA ARG A 248 4.02 4.47 -30.27
C ARG A 248 3.63 3.79 -31.59
N PRO A 249 4.09 4.29 -32.76
CA PRO A 249 3.88 3.61 -34.03
C PRO A 249 4.76 2.37 -34.11
N ILE A 250 4.15 1.25 -34.48
CA ILE A 250 4.79 -0.04 -34.69
C ILE A 250 4.55 -0.43 -36.15
N SER A 251 5.60 -0.84 -36.86
CA SER A 251 5.46 -1.33 -38.24
C SER A 251 5.99 -2.75 -38.32
N LEU A 252 5.14 -3.65 -38.80
CA LEU A 252 5.52 -5.03 -39.13
C LEU A 252 5.66 -5.11 -40.65
N LEU A 253 6.87 -5.28 -41.15
CA LEU A 253 7.13 -5.41 -42.59
C LEU A 253 7.02 -6.88 -42.99
N PHE A 254 6.06 -7.17 -43.86
CA PHE A 254 5.88 -8.48 -44.47
C PHE A 254 6.49 -8.49 -45.87
N HIS A 255 7.22 -9.56 -46.15
CA HIS A 255 7.76 -9.91 -47.46
C HIS A 255 6.96 -11.08 -48.01
N VAL A 256 6.59 -11.00 -49.28
CA VAL A 256 5.96 -12.10 -50.01
C VAL A 256 6.94 -12.64 -51.04
N LYS A 257 7.22 -13.94 -50.99
CA LYS A 257 8.04 -14.68 -51.98
C LYS A 257 7.36 -16.01 -52.27
N HIS A 258 7.45 -16.54 -53.49
CA HIS A 258 6.98 -17.91 -53.78
C HIS A 258 8.19 -18.77 -54.20
N GLU A 259 8.59 -19.72 -53.36
CA GLU A 259 9.87 -20.45 -53.51
C GLU A 259 9.82 -21.72 -54.39
N SER A 260 8.70 -22.07 -55.02
CA SER A 260 8.48 -23.41 -55.56
C SER A 260 8.10 -23.52 -57.05
N ILE A 261 8.49 -22.56 -57.89
CA ILE A 261 8.32 -22.69 -59.36
C ILE A 261 9.68 -22.83 -60.07
N PRO A 262 9.95 -23.97 -60.75
CA PRO A 262 11.02 -24.06 -61.73
C PRO A 262 10.81 -22.97 -62.79
N LYS A 263 11.87 -22.27 -63.22
CA LYS A 263 11.86 -21.15 -64.21
C LYS A 263 11.07 -21.38 -65.50
N THR A 264 10.57 -22.58 -65.74
CA THR A 264 9.82 -23.03 -66.91
C THR A 264 8.29 -22.99 -66.78
N CYS A 265 7.70 -22.80 -65.58
CA CYS A 265 6.25 -22.70 -65.45
C CYS A 265 5.80 -21.23 -65.43
N LYS A 266 4.97 -20.86 -66.40
CA LYS A 266 4.37 -19.52 -66.57
C LYS A 266 3.23 -19.21 -65.59
N ASP A 267 3.01 -20.04 -64.57
CA ASP A 267 2.07 -19.76 -63.46
C ASP A 267 2.75 -18.91 -62.39
N ALA A 268 3.41 -17.88 -62.89
CA ALA A 268 3.80 -16.66 -62.21
C ALA A 268 2.86 -16.30 -61.06
N LEU A 269 3.35 -15.92 -59.88
CA LEU A 269 2.58 -15.15 -58.88
C LEU A 269 1.67 -14.16 -59.60
N SER A 270 0.38 -14.49 -59.70
CA SER A 270 -0.60 -13.64 -60.34
C SER A 270 -0.96 -12.51 -59.38
N LEU A 271 -1.40 -11.38 -59.91
CA LEU A 271 -1.94 -10.30 -59.08
C LEU A 271 -3.04 -10.83 -58.13
N GLU A 272 -3.82 -11.80 -58.61
CA GLU A 272 -4.80 -12.55 -57.82
C GLU A 272 -4.17 -13.31 -56.64
N LYS A 273 -3.09 -14.08 -56.85
CA LYS A 273 -2.43 -14.81 -55.76
C LYS A 273 -1.80 -13.87 -54.72
N LEU A 274 -1.27 -12.74 -55.17
CA LEU A 274 -0.78 -11.69 -54.28
C LEU A 274 -1.89 -11.04 -53.46
N HIS A 275 -3.06 -10.82 -54.06
CA HIS A 275 -4.25 -10.37 -53.34
C HIS A 275 -4.74 -11.40 -52.31
N GLU A 276 -4.71 -12.70 -52.63
CA GLU A 276 -5.02 -13.76 -51.66
C GLU A 276 -4.07 -13.74 -50.46
N LEU A 277 -2.77 -13.61 -50.67
CA LEU A 277 -1.78 -13.54 -49.58
C LEU A 277 -1.95 -12.27 -48.74
N ARG A 278 -2.32 -11.14 -49.35
CA ARG A 278 -2.66 -9.90 -48.63
C ARG A 278 -3.96 -10.07 -47.81
N GLN A 279 -4.94 -10.80 -48.32
CA GLN A 279 -6.17 -11.10 -47.60
C GLN A 279 -5.90 -11.89 -46.32
N MET A 280 -4.87 -12.74 -46.29
CA MET A 280 -4.45 -13.44 -45.06
C MET A 280 -4.00 -12.48 -43.95
N LEU A 281 -3.37 -11.34 -44.28
CA LEU A 281 -3.02 -10.31 -43.28
C LEU A 281 -4.26 -9.58 -42.77
N ILE A 282 -5.22 -9.28 -43.65
CA ILE A 282 -6.53 -8.71 -43.26
C ILE A 282 -7.27 -9.69 -42.34
N ASP A 283 -7.16 -10.99 -42.62
CA ASP A 283 -7.72 -12.03 -41.77
C ASP A 283 -7.04 -12.19 -40.41
N ILE A 284 -5.83 -11.69 -40.23
CA ILE A 284 -5.18 -11.65 -38.92
C ILE A 284 -5.72 -10.48 -38.08
N ILE A 285 -5.97 -9.32 -38.69
CA ILE A 285 -6.58 -8.18 -37.98
C ILE A 285 -8.10 -8.29 -37.80
N LYS A 286 -8.81 -9.06 -38.64
CA LYS A 286 -10.29 -9.25 -38.60
C LYS A 286 -11.09 -7.96 -38.32
N PRO A 287 -10.95 -6.90 -39.14
CA PRO A 287 -11.61 -5.61 -38.90
C PRO A 287 -13.14 -5.68 -38.98
N ASP A 288 -13.68 -6.66 -39.69
CA ASP A 288 -15.11 -6.90 -39.90
C ASP A 288 -15.78 -7.65 -38.73
N ARG A 289 -15.02 -8.35 -37.89
CA ARG A 289 -15.58 -9.21 -36.83
C ARG A 289 -15.94 -8.49 -35.54
N THR A 290 -15.38 -7.32 -35.28
CA THR A 290 -15.59 -6.61 -34.01
C THR A 290 -16.17 -5.24 -34.26
N ALA A 291 -17.14 -4.83 -33.45
CA ALA A 291 -17.76 -3.52 -33.58
C ALA A 291 -16.81 -2.43 -33.06
N GLY A 292 -16.54 -1.44 -33.91
CA GLY A 292 -15.72 -0.28 -33.59
C GLY A 292 -14.21 -0.54 -33.64
N ASN A 293 -13.43 0.51 -33.37
CA ASN A 293 -11.96 0.45 -33.39
C ASN A 293 -11.41 -0.09 -32.06
N GLN A 294 -11.69 -1.36 -31.75
CA GLN A 294 -11.14 -2.02 -30.55
C GLN A 294 -9.64 -2.33 -30.74
N PRO A 295 -8.79 -2.10 -29.72
CA PRO A 295 -7.40 -2.58 -29.75
C PRO A 295 -7.35 -4.11 -29.78
N PHE A 296 -6.26 -4.67 -30.31
CA PHE A 296 -5.94 -6.09 -30.17
C PHE A 296 -4.56 -6.28 -29.56
N TRP A 297 -4.29 -7.49 -29.08
CA TRP A 297 -3.04 -7.83 -28.44
C TRP A 297 -1.99 -8.33 -29.43
N ILE A 298 -0.76 -7.85 -29.25
CA ILE A 298 0.45 -8.46 -29.81
C ILE A 298 1.26 -9.07 -28.69
N GLU A 299 1.91 -10.19 -28.98
CA GLU A 299 2.83 -10.90 -28.09
C GLU A 299 4.23 -10.83 -28.70
N TYR A 300 5.21 -10.46 -27.90
CA TYR A 300 6.63 -10.52 -28.22
C TYR A 300 7.33 -11.50 -27.28
N GLN A 301 8.06 -12.46 -27.85
CA GLN A 301 8.80 -13.45 -27.09
C GLN A 301 10.20 -13.65 -27.68
N ASP A 302 11.19 -13.00 -27.07
CA ASP A 302 12.63 -13.19 -27.34
C ASP A 302 13.38 -13.75 -26.12
N GLY A 303 12.64 -14.03 -25.06
CA GLY A 303 13.12 -14.62 -23.82
C GLY A 303 12.11 -15.58 -23.23
N ASP A 304 12.27 -15.78 -21.93
CA ASP A 304 11.57 -16.79 -21.16
C ASP A 304 10.12 -16.42 -20.80
N ILE A 305 9.82 -15.12 -20.74
CA ILE A 305 8.52 -14.57 -20.39
C ILE A 305 8.00 -13.77 -21.59
N PRO A 306 6.83 -14.10 -22.14
CA PRO A 306 6.24 -13.29 -23.21
C PRO A 306 5.79 -11.93 -22.68
N LEU A 307 5.98 -10.91 -23.50
CA LEU A 307 5.52 -9.54 -23.26
C LEU A 307 4.37 -9.22 -24.20
N TYR A 308 3.34 -8.56 -23.67
CA TYR A 308 2.14 -8.19 -24.43
C TYR A 308 1.98 -6.70 -24.58
N MET A 309 1.31 -6.29 -25.65
CA MET A 309 0.90 -4.91 -25.83
C MET A 309 -0.42 -4.82 -26.59
N LYS A 310 -1.25 -3.84 -26.21
CA LYS A 310 -2.45 -3.46 -26.97
C LYS A 310 -2.10 -2.46 -28.06
N VAL A 311 -2.59 -2.72 -29.27
CA VAL A 311 -2.37 -1.87 -30.44
C VAL A 311 -3.66 -1.68 -31.24
N HIS A 312 -3.77 -0.54 -31.91
CA HIS A 312 -4.78 -0.26 -32.92
C HIS A 312 -4.18 -0.48 -34.31
N TYR A 313 -5.02 -0.85 -35.27
CA TYR A 313 -4.62 -0.76 -36.67
C TYR A 313 -4.65 0.71 -37.09
N ASP A 314 -3.52 1.20 -37.59
CA ASP A 314 -3.37 2.60 -38.04
C ASP A 314 -3.51 2.69 -39.57
N GLY A 315 -2.88 1.74 -40.28
CA GLY A 315 -2.89 1.70 -41.74
C GLY A 315 -1.89 0.67 -42.27
N GLY A 316 -1.52 0.79 -43.53
CA GLY A 316 -0.65 -0.20 -44.15
C GLY A 316 -1.38 -1.09 -45.15
N LEU A 317 -0.67 -2.10 -45.62
CA LEU A 317 -1.04 -2.97 -46.73
C LEU A 317 -0.97 -2.31 -48.11
N GLU A 318 -0.76 -0.99 -48.25
CA GLU A 318 -0.83 -0.33 -49.56
C GLU A 318 0.23 -0.81 -50.57
N GLY A 319 1.39 -1.28 -50.08
CA GLY A 319 2.38 -2.13 -50.76
C GLY A 319 3.09 -1.56 -51.98
N ASP A 320 4.41 -1.70 -52.04
CA ASP A 320 5.21 -1.34 -53.21
C ASP A 320 5.52 -2.59 -54.05
N TRP A 321 5.21 -2.52 -55.34
CA TRP A 321 5.48 -3.62 -56.28
C TRP A 321 6.81 -3.41 -57.01
N ASP A 322 7.77 -4.31 -56.80
CA ASP A 322 8.99 -4.31 -57.62
C ASP A 322 8.74 -5.00 -58.96
N ILE A 323 8.33 -4.20 -59.94
CA ILE A 323 8.12 -4.63 -61.34
C ILE A 323 9.39 -5.15 -62.01
N ARG A 324 10.59 -4.87 -61.48
CA ARG A 324 11.88 -5.30 -62.05
C ARG A 324 12.31 -6.67 -61.54
N ASN A 325 11.96 -6.99 -60.29
CA ASN A 325 12.28 -8.28 -59.66
C ASN A 325 11.12 -9.30 -59.73
N GLN A 326 10.00 -8.92 -60.37
CA GLN A 326 8.83 -9.70 -60.82
C GLN A 326 8.16 -10.69 -59.85
N TRP A 327 8.67 -10.90 -58.64
CA TRP A 327 8.24 -12.01 -57.77
C TRP A 327 8.27 -11.67 -56.28
N VAL A 328 8.38 -10.39 -55.93
CA VAL A 328 8.49 -9.92 -54.54
C VAL A 328 7.61 -8.68 -54.33
N MET A 329 6.89 -8.66 -53.21
CA MET A 329 6.12 -7.50 -52.77
C MET A 329 6.20 -7.35 -51.26
N ASP A 330 6.28 -6.09 -50.83
CA ASP A 330 6.44 -5.71 -49.43
C ASP A 330 5.23 -4.93 -48.93
N PHE A 331 4.76 -5.31 -47.75
CA PHE A 331 3.63 -4.65 -47.11
C PHE A 331 3.94 -4.32 -45.66
N PRO A 332 3.86 -3.05 -45.25
CA PRO A 332 3.86 -2.72 -43.84
C PRO A 332 2.46 -2.93 -43.26
N LEU A 333 2.36 -3.56 -42.11
CA LEU A 333 1.21 -3.47 -41.21
C LEU A 333 1.55 -2.43 -40.14
N ARG A 334 0.93 -1.24 -40.23
CA ARG A 334 1.15 -0.15 -39.29
C ARG A 334 0.14 -0.22 -38.15
N LEU A 335 0.69 -0.22 -36.95
CA LEU A 335 -0.02 -0.37 -35.70
C LEU A 335 0.31 0.81 -34.79
N LEU A 336 -0.62 1.18 -33.93
CA LEU A 336 -0.46 2.29 -33.00
C LEU A 336 -0.73 1.81 -31.59
N ALA A 337 0.30 1.84 -30.74
CA ALA A 337 0.16 1.51 -29.33
C ALA A 337 -0.18 2.77 -28.54
N LEU A 338 -1.42 2.82 -28.05
CA LEU A 338 -1.91 3.91 -27.20
C LEU A 338 -1.28 3.88 -25.80
N SER A 339 -1.12 2.67 -25.27
CA SER A 339 -0.35 2.46 -24.04
C SER A 339 1.12 2.26 -24.42
N PRO A 340 2.05 3.05 -23.86
CA PRO A 340 3.48 2.84 -24.09
C PRO A 340 4.02 1.59 -23.37
N MET A 341 3.19 0.92 -22.54
CA MET A 341 3.62 -0.19 -21.69
C MET A 341 3.47 -1.56 -22.36
N MET A 342 4.47 -2.41 -22.13
CA MET A 342 4.43 -3.85 -22.32
C MET A 342 4.02 -4.53 -21.01
N TYR A 343 3.17 -5.55 -21.06
CA TYR A 343 2.67 -6.30 -19.91
C TYR A 343 3.31 -7.69 -19.88
N GLU A 344 3.81 -8.13 -18.73
CA GLU A 344 4.27 -9.52 -18.62
C GLU A 344 3.09 -10.50 -18.60
N ASP A 345 3.30 -11.69 -19.16
CA ASP A 345 2.42 -12.83 -18.94
C ASP A 345 2.66 -13.44 -17.55
N ASN A 346 2.48 -12.67 -16.48
CA ASN A 346 2.62 -13.12 -15.11
C ASN A 346 1.81 -12.27 -14.12
N GLN A 347 1.52 -12.86 -12.96
CA GLN A 347 0.95 -12.15 -11.82
C GLN A 347 1.85 -12.41 -10.61
N GLU A 348 2.26 -11.33 -9.97
CA GLU A 348 2.96 -11.37 -8.70
C GLU A 348 1.96 -11.31 -7.55
N ASN A 349 2.27 -12.01 -6.46
CA ASN A 349 1.37 -12.15 -5.31
C ASN A 349 2.18 -12.22 -4.01
N PHE A 350 1.95 -11.27 -3.11
CA PHE A 350 2.63 -11.14 -1.83
C PHE A 350 1.63 -11.16 -0.68
N GLU A 351 1.92 -11.91 0.37
CA GLU A 351 1.09 -11.97 1.58
C GLU A 351 1.54 -10.91 2.59
N ILE A 352 0.57 -10.26 3.24
CA ILE A 352 0.80 -9.41 4.41
C ILE A 352 0.45 -10.22 5.65
N ASN A 353 1.43 -10.45 6.52
CA ASN A 353 1.24 -11.20 7.76
C ASN A 353 0.85 -10.25 8.90
N PHE A 354 -0.16 -10.62 9.70
CA PHE A 354 -0.63 -9.85 10.86
C PHE A 354 -0.36 -10.56 12.19
N THR A 355 0.61 -11.48 12.19
CA THR A 355 1.01 -12.27 13.36
C THR A 355 1.97 -11.51 14.27
N ASP A 356 2.59 -10.44 13.76
CA ASP A 356 3.56 -9.68 14.54
C ASP A 356 2.87 -8.99 15.71
N THR A 357 3.41 -9.26 16.89
CA THR A 357 2.99 -8.63 18.14
C THR A 357 4.22 -8.03 18.77
N ALA A 358 4.04 -6.84 19.33
CA ALA A 358 5.02 -6.23 20.19
C ALA A 358 4.36 -5.85 21.52
N THR A 359 5.19 -5.73 22.53
CA THR A 359 4.76 -5.35 23.86
C THR A 359 4.74 -3.84 23.97
N PHE A 360 3.62 -3.27 24.44
CA PHE A 360 3.57 -1.88 24.87
C PHE A 360 3.79 -1.80 26.38
N ASN A 361 4.93 -1.23 26.78
CA ASN A 361 5.32 -1.01 28.19
C ASN A 361 5.42 0.50 28.46
N ASP A 362 4.25 1.15 28.53
CA ASP A 362 4.08 2.60 28.77
C ASP A 362 4.70 3.55 27.73
N VAL A 363 5.61 3.08 26.89
CA VAL A 363 6.27 3.81 25.82
C VAL A 363 6.48 2.93 24.58
N VAL A 364 6.30 3.49 23.40
CA VAL A 364 6.50 2.82 22.10
C VAL A 364 7.00 3.83 21.07
N GLY A 365 7.82 3.36 20.13
CA GLY A 365 8.23 4.15 18.97
C GLY A 365 7.81 3.47 17.67
N LYS A 366 7.37 4.25 16.69
CA LYS A 366 7.35 3.85 15.28
C LYS A 366 8.66 4.36 14.66
N ILE A 367 9.60 3.45 14.46
CA ILE A 367 10.96 3.72 13.97
C ILE A 367 11.09 3.07 12.60
N ASP A 368 11.52 3.84 11.59
CA ASP A 368 11.63 3.37 10.20
C ASP A 368 10.35 2.71 9.67
N GLY A 369 9.21 3.25 10.09
CA GLY A 369 7.87 2.77 9.69
C GLY A 369 7.37 1.54 10.46
N GLU A 370 8.13 1.03 11.45
CA GLU A 370 7.79 -0.17 12.23
C GLU A 370 7.66 0.11 13.72
N TRP A 371 6.71 -0.55 14.36
CA TRP A 371 6.45 -0.39 15.77
C TRP A 371 7.40 -1.20 16.64
N ASN A 372 8.06 -0.51 17.56
CA ASN A 372 9.12 -1.04 18.40
C ASN A 372 8.81 -0.81 19.89
N ALA A 373 9.01 -1.86 20.69
CA ALA A 373 8.82 -1.85 22.15
C ALA A 373 9.96 -1.16 22.95
N LEU A 374 10.88 -0.47 22.25
CA LEU A 374 11.99 0.31 22.82
C LEU A 374 12.72 -0.42 23.97
N ASN A 375 13.20 -1.64 23.68
CA ASN A 375 13.97 -2.49 24.60
C ASN A 375 13.31 -2.69 25.99
N GLY A 376 12.02 -3.03 26.01
CA GLY A 376 11.28 -3.35 27.24
C GLY A 376 10.65 -2.13 27.93
N GLY A 377 10.78 -0.93 27.36
CA GLY A 377 10.05 0.28 27.76
C GLY A 377 10.29 0.70 29.22
N VAL A 378 9.26 1.27 29.84
CA VAL A 378 9.25 1.71 31.24
C VAL A 378 8.08 1.06 32.02
N ASN A 379 8.06 1.21 33.34
CA ASN A 379 7.10 0.49 34.21
C ASN A 379 5.98 1.36 34.84
N SER A 380 5.82 2.61 34.41
CA SER A 380 4.69 3.46 34.82
C SER A 380 4.52 4.64 33.85
N ASN A 381 3.62 5.56 34.22
CA ASN A 381 3.21 6.67 33.36
C ASN A 381 4.40 7.45 32.79
N VAL A 382 4.45 7.56 31.47
CA VAL A 382 5.24 8.59 30.78
C VAL A 382 4.35 9.80 30.56
N ARG A 383 4.68 10.93 31.19
CA ARG A 383 3.91 12.18 31.19
C ARG A 383 4.44 13.22 30.22
N ALA A 384 5.73 13.16 29.92
CA ALA A 384 6.40 14.09 29.02
C ALA A 384 7.38 13.33 28.13
N LEU A 385 7.40 13.72 26.85
CA LEU A 385 8.42 13.32 25.88
C LEU A 385 9.08 14.57 25.31
N ALA A 386 10.39 14.53 25.09
CA ALA A 386 11.13 15.58 24.41
C ALA A 386 12.23 14.98 23.53
N VAL A 387 12.51 15.62 22.40
CA VAL A 387 13.58 15.20 21.49
C VAL A 387 14.80 16.09 21.69
N GLY A 388 15.94 15.47 21.94
CA GLY A 388 17.25 16.07 22.11
C GLY A 388 17.84 16.56 20.79
N LYS A 389 18.84 17.43 20.90
CA LYS A 389 19.54 18.01 19.75
C LYS A 389 20.25 16.95 18.89
N ASN A 390 20.70 15.86 19.48
CA ASN A 390 21.38 14.78 18.76
C ASN A 390 20.43 13.61 18.45
N GLY A 391 19.12 13.80 18.64
CA GLY A 391 18.10 12.79 18.38
C GLY A 391 17.84 11.83 19.55
N GLU A 392 18.29 12.14 20.77
CA GLU A 392 17.88 11.43 21.98
C GLU A 392 16.37 11.62 22.22
N VAL A 393 15.66 10.60 22.67
CA VAL A 393 14.25 10.75 23.06
C VAL A 393 14.13 10.63 24.57
N TYR A 394 13.94 11.77 25.25
CA TYR A 394 13.75 11.85 26.69
C TYR A 394 12.31 11.49 27.07
N ALA A 395 12.15 10.64 28.08
CA ALA A 395 10.87 10.31 28.70
C ALA A 395 10.91 10.65 30.19
N GLY A 396 9.92 11.41 30.65
CA GLY A 396 9.75 11.77 32.05
C GLY A 396 8.35 11.39 32.54
N GLY A 397 8.24 10.96 33.80
CA GLY A 397 6.94 10.70 34.40
C GLY A 397 7.00 10.15 35.82
N THR A 398 6.22 9.10 36.09
CA THR A 398 6.12 8.45 37.41
C THR A 398 6.75 7.05 37.43
N PHE A 399 7.40 6.65 36.34
CA PHE A 399 8.08 5.36 36.27
C PHE A 399 9.25 5.29 37.25
N THR A 400 9.62 4.08 37.61
CA THR A 400 10.75 3.78 38.50
C THR A 400 11.75 2.85 37.83
N SER A 401 11.50 2.35 36.63
CA SER A 401 12.48 1.60 35.86
C SER A 401 12.34 1.84 34.36
N ALA A 402 13.45 1.67 33.67
CA ALA A 402 13.56 1.63 32.22
C ALA A 402 14.42 0.39 31.83
N ASN A 403 14.14 -0.25 30.69
CA ASN A 403 14.75 -1.51 30.18
C ASN A 403 14.31 -2.84 30.85
N SER A 404 13.19 -2.89 31.56
CA SER A 404 12.66 -4.13 32.20
C SER A 404 13.60 -4.89 33.16
N THR A 405 14.80 -4.38 33.47
CA THR A 405 15.79 -4.95 34.40
C THR A 405 16.21 -3.89 35.45
N SER A 406 16.17 -4.29 36.73
CA SER A 406 16.36 -3.51 37.99
C SER A 406 17.81 -2.96 38.18
N PRO A 407 18.17 -1.96 39.06
CA PRO A 407 17.49 -1.56 40.30
C PRO A 407 17.40 -0.06 40.67
N ALA A 408 17.79 0.90 39.81
CA ALA A 408 17.71 2.32 40.18
C ALA A 408 16.33 2.90 39.84
N ALA A 409 15.63 3.44 40.85
CA ALA A 409 14.38 4.18 40.66
C ALA A 409 14.60 5.38 39.74
N SER A 410 14.29 5.25 38.46
CA SER A 410 14.48 6.32 37.47
C SER A 410 13.13 6.87 37.03
N VAL A 411 13.01 8.19 37.04
CA VAL A 411 11.80 8.95 36.67
C VAL A 411 12.00 9.77 35.40
N LEU A 412 13.23 9.74 34.86
CA LEU A 412 13.66 10.43 33.66
C LEU A 412 14.83 9.67 33.02
N ALA A 413 14.63 9.25 31.78
CA ALA A 413 15.60 8.51 30.98
C ALA A 413 15.54 9.00 29.52
N TYR A 414 16.57 8.69 28.73
CA TYR A 414 16.51 8.88 27.28
C TYR A 414 16.78 7.57 26.55
N PHE A 415 16.13 7.38 25.40
CA PHE A 415 16.41 6.26 24.51
C PHE A 415 17.52 6.63 23.54
N ASP A 416 18.60 5.84 23.51
CA ASP A 416 19.78 6.09 22.67
C ASP A 416 19.71 5.45 21.27
N GLY A 417 18.61 4.72 20.99
CA GLY A 417 18.43 3.92 19.79
C GLY A 417 18.49 2.41 20.06
N THR A 418 19.06 2.01 21.19
CA THR A 418 19.23 0.62 21.61
C THR A 418 18.64 0.36 23.00
N GLU A 419 18.89 1.23 23.97
CA GLU A 419 18.42 1.09 25.34
C GLU A 419 18.05 2.44 25.97
N TRP A 420 17.38 2.36 27.12
CA TRP A 420 17.09 3.51 27.96
C TRP A 420 18.27 3.81 28.88
N VAL A 421 18.82 5.02 28.79
CA VAL A 421 19.85 5.52 29.68
C VAL A 421 19.20 6.37 30.78
N ASN A 422 19.37 5.95 32.03
CA ASN A 422 18.82 6.65 33.19
C ASN A 422 19.67 7.88 33.53
N ILE A 423 19.02 9.05 33.64
CA ILE A 423 19.71 10.31 33.96
C ILE A 423 19.23 10.94 35.28
N ALA A 424 18.20 10.39 35.92
CA ALA A 424 17.76 10.82 37.25
C ALA A 424 17.35 9.62 38.12
N THR A 425 18.28 9.12 38.94
CA THR A 425 18.14 7.86 39.71
C THR A 425 17.68 8.04 41.16
N ALA A 426 17.43 9.28 41.60
CA ALA A 426 16.91 9.58 42.93
C ALA A 426 16.02 10.84 42.89
N MET A 427 14.84 10.80 43.52
CA MET A 427 13.92 11.94 43.55
C MET A 427 13.15 11.99 44.88
N THR A 428 12.95 13.19 45.43
CA THR A 428 11.93 13.44 46.46
C THR A 428 10.76 14.18 45.82
N GLY A 429 9.61 13.52 45.75
CA GLY A 429 8.46 13.92 44.93
C GLY A 429 7.91 12.72 44.18
N THR A 430 6.96 12.95 43.25
CA THR A 430 6.28 11.82 42.57
C THR A 430 6.29 11.86 41.05
N ASN A 431 6.62 12.98 40.39
CA ASN A 431 6.34 13.09 38.95
C ASN A 431 7.19 14.15 38.21
N ILE A 432 7.65 13.81 37.01
CA ILE A 432 8.12 14.75 35.98
C ILE A 432 6.95 15.03 35.03
N LEU A 433 6.49 16.28 34.97
CA LEU A 433 5.31 16.69 34.18
C LEU A 433 5.69 17.40 32.88
N ALA A 434 6.85 18.05 32.85
CA ALA A 434 7.29 18.84 31.71
C ALA A 434 8.77 18.60 31.40
N LEU A 435 9.07 18.47 30.12
CA LEU A 435 10.42 18.44 29.57
C LEU A 435 10.52 19.45 28.43
N ALA A 436 11.62 20.19 28.38
CA ALA A 436 11.95 21.07 27.27
C ALA A 436 13.46 21.06 27.01
N VAL A 437 13.84 20.98 25.74
CA VAL A 437 15.25 21.01 25.32
C VAL A 437 15.55 22.38 24.72
N ALA A 438 16.61 23.03 25.18
CA ALA A 438 17.07 24.30 24.66
C ALA A 438 17.89 24.13 23.36
N PRO A 439 18.04 25.19 22.55
CA PRO A 439 18.84 25.14 21.31
C PRO A 439 20.32 24.72 21.52
N ASP A 440 20.86 24.94 22.72
CA ASP A 440 22.21 24.53 23.11
C ASP A 440 22.31 23.05 23.50
N GLY A 441 21.18 22.34 23.66
CA GLY A 441 21.09 20.94 24.09
C GLY A 441 20.75 20.76 25.58
N THR A 442 20.66 21.84 26.35
CA THR A 442 20.30 21.77 27.78
C THR A 442 18.87 21.24 27.95
N LEU A 443 18.70 20.19 28.75
CA LEU A 443 17.38 19.65 29.10
C LEU A 443 16.87 20.32 30.37
N TYR A 444 15.64 20.82 30.34
CA TYR A 444 14.92 21.34 31.50
C TYR A 444 13.84 20.35 31.91
N ALA A 445 13.77 20.02 33.20
CA ALA A 445 12.76 19.16 33.77
C ALA A 445 11.96 19.90 34.84
N GLY A 446 10.63 19.82 34.75
CA GLY A 446 9.69 20.38 35.71
C GLY A 446 8.67 19.34 36.18
N GLY A 447 8.20 19.47 37.41
CA GLY A 447 7.23 18.52 37.96
C GLY A 447 6.88 18.79 39.42
N THR A 448 6.58 17.73 40.16
CA THR A 448 6.17 17.78 41.58
C THR A 448 7.30 17.50 42.56
N PHE A 449 8.55 17.47 42.08
CA PHE A 449 9.73 17.12 42.87
C PHE A 449 10.33 18.31 43.61
N THR A 450 10.90 18.08 44.79
CA THR A 450 11.71 19.06 45.52
C THR A 450 13.20 18.76 45.40
N VAL A 451 13.56 17.48 45.28
CA VAL A 451 14.95 17.03 45.07
C VAL A 451 15.02 16.15 43.83
N LEU A 452 15.98 16.42 42.94
CA LEU A 452 16.27 15.61 41.76
C LEU A 452 17.77 15.26 41.73
N ASN A 453 18.06 13.96 41.73
CA ASN A 453 19.41 13.40 41.76
C ASN A 453 20.33 14.01 42.85
N GLY A 454 19.78 14.25 44.04
CA GLY A 454 20.47 14.86 45.18
C GLY A 454 20.50 16.40 45.17
N VAL A 455 20.03 17.05 44.10
CA VAL A 455 19.97 18.52 43.99
C VAL A 455 18.64 19.02 44.53
N ASN A 456 18.67 19.95 45.49
CA ASN A 456 17.48 20.66 45.96
C ASN A 456 17.03 21.67 44.89
N ALA A 457 16.16 21.21 44.00
CA ALA A 457 15.79 21.89 42.78
C ALA A 457 14.47 22.66 42.88
N ASN A 458 13.60 22.31 43.84
CA ASN A 458 12.31 22.95 44.06
C ASN A 458 11.50 23.10 42.76
N TYR A 459 11.04 21.95 42.25
CA TYR A 459 10.10 21.77 41.12
C TYR A 459 10.66 22.01 39.73
N ILE A 460 11.91 22.47 39.59
CA ILE A 460 12.55 22.66 38.30
C ILE A 460 14.08 22.47 38.35
N ALA A 461 14.64 21.76 37.38
CA ALA A 461 16.08 21.54 37.25
C ALA A 461 16.50 21.59 35.78
N LYS A 462 17.79 21.85 35.53
CA LYS A 462 18.41 21.74 34.20
C LYS A 462 19.53 20.72 34.19
N TRP A 463 19.73 20.06 33.06
CA TRP A 463 20.78 19.08 32.81
C TRP A 463 21.60 19.49 31.60
N ASP A 464 22.92 19.55 31.77
CA ASP A 464 23.88 20.05 30.78
C ASP A 464 24.50 18.94 29.90
N GLY A 465 24.01 17.70 30.01
CA GLY A 465 24.65 16.53 29.43
C GLY A 465 25.35 15.63 30.46
N THR A 466 25.65 16.17 31.64
CA THR A 466 26.42 15.47 32.68
C THR A 466 25.84 15.64 34.07
N THR A 467 25.42 16.85 34.44
CA THR A 467 25.02 17.19 35.80
C THR A 467 23.68 17.91 35.85
N TRP A 468 22.92 17.64 36.92
CA TRP A 468 21.70 18.39 37.24
C TRP A 468 22.04 19.62 38.08
N THR A 469 21.39 20.75 37.78
CA THR A 469 21.51 21.99 38.58
C THR A 469 20.15 22.64 38.78
N ALA A 470 19.97 23.30 39.93
CA ALA A 470 18.76 24.06 40.24
C ALA A 470 18.73 25.40 39.50
N LEU A 471 17.53 25.93 39.22
CA LEU A 471 17.35 27.28 38.68
C LEU A 471 17.10 28.26 39.83
N GLY A 472 18.18 28.83 40.36
CA GLY A 472 18.12 29.70 41.54
C GLY A 472 17.57 28.94 42.75
N THR A 473 16.63 29.55 43.48
CA THR A 473 15.93 28.86 44.59
C THR A 473 14.74 28.01 44.15
N GLY A 474 14.45 27.95 42.84
CA GLY A 474 13.30 27.26 42.25
C GLY A 474 11.95 27.93 42.54
N LEU A 475 10.89 27.11 42.60
CA LEU A 475 9.49 27.53 42.77
C LEU A 475 8.88 26.93 44.04
N ASN A 476 7.61 27.23 44.35
CA ASN A 476 6.93 26.71 45.54
C ASN A 476 5.82 25.67 45.29
N SER A 477 5.60 25.27 44.04
CA SER A 477 4.63 24.23 43.69
C SER A 477 4.94 23.67 42.29
N ALA A 478 4.11 22.73 41.83
CA ALA A 478 4.30 21.99 40.60
C ALA A 478 4.49 22.88 39.36
N VAL A 479 5.40 22.44 38.49
CA VAL A 479 5.58 22.97 37.13
C VAL A 479 4.89 22.03 36.15
N ASN A 480 3.87 22.53 35.46
CA ASN A 480 3.06 21.77 34.51
C ASN A 480 3.56 21.90 33.06
N GLY A 481 4.25 22.99 32.73
CA GLY A 481 4.77 23.24 31.39
C GLY A 481 6.04 24.08 31.40
N ILE A 482 6.92 23.81 30.44
CA ILE A 482 8.16 24.55 30.22
C ILE A 482 8.29 24.85 28.72
N ALA A 483 8.72 26.05 28.36
CA ALA A 483 9.16 26.37 27.01
C ALA A 483 10.43 27.21 27.06
N VAL A 484 11.35 26.94 26.13
CA VAL A 484 12.61 27.68 26.00
C VAL A 484 12.53 28.57 24.77
N ALA A 485 12.85 29.85 24.93
CA ALA A 485 12.91 30.81 23.85
C ALA A 485 14.24 30.72 23.08
N PRO A 486 14.30 31.20 21.82
CA PRO A 486 15.53 31.15 21.01
C PRO A 486 16.74 31.86 21.64
N ASN A 487 16.50 32.83 22.54
CA ASN A 487 17.54 33.56 23.26
C ASN A 487 18.00 32.85 24.55
N GLY A 488 17.47 31.66 24.86
CA GLY A 488 17.80 30.89 26.06
C GLY A 488 16.93 31.18 27.28
N ASP A 489 15.99 32.13 27.21
CA ASP A 489 15.04 32.35 28.31
C ASP A 489 14.14 31.13 28.50
N VAL A 490 13.82 30.82 29.75
CA VAL A 490 12.93 29.69 30.08
C VAL A 490 11.65 30.20 30.69
N TYR A 491 10.51 29.85 30.11
CA TYR A 491 9.20 30.14 30.67
C TYR A 491 8.67 28.89 31.36
N ALA A 492 8.37 29.00 32.66
CA ALA A 492 7.76 27.94 33.44
C ALA A 492 6.32 28.33 33.79
N VAL A 493 5.40 27.37 33.66
CA VAL A 493 3.99 27.53 34.04
C VAL A 493 3.55 26.38 34.94
N GLY A 494 2.61 26.62 35.85
CA GLY A 494 2.16 25.59 36.78
C GLY A 494 1.21 26.08 37.86
N ASP A 495 1.27 25.42 39.01
CA ASP A 495 0.44 25.67 40.21
C ASP A 495 1.11 26.63 41.21
N PHE A 496 2.34 27.07 40.92
CA PHE A 496 3.13 27.88 41.82
C PHE A 496 2.59 29.31 41.96
N THR A 497 2.80 29.87 43.14
CA THR A 497 2.44 31.26 43.46
C THR A 497 3.67 32.14 43.67
N THR A 498 4.84 31.52 43.85
CA THR A 498 6.12 32.21 43.95
C THR A 498 7.20 31.49 43.12
N ALA A 499 8.12 32.28 42.57
CA ALA A 499 9.33 31.79 41.92
C ALA A 499 10.49 32.65 42.41
N GLY A 500 11.63 32.07 42.78
CA GLY A 500 12.74 32.84 43.36
C GLY A 500 12.39 33.54 44.68
N GLY A 501 11.41 33.02 45.45
CA GLY A 501 10.94 33.63 46.71
C GLY A 501 10.03 34.87 46.56
N ILE A 502 9.70 35.28 45.34
CA ILE A 502 8.87 36.47 45.06
C ILE A 502 7.55 36.04 44.41
N SER A 503 6.48 36.78 44.68
CA SER A 503 5.14 36.57 44.09
C SER A 503 5.18 36.69 42.56
N ARG A 504 5.02 35.54 41.90
CA ARG A 504 5.02 35.35 40.44
C ARG A 504 4.08 34.18 40.17
N ARG A 505 2.80 34.48 39.93
CA ARG A 505 1.75 33.44 40.01
C ARG A 505 1.54 32.76 38.67
N TYR A 506 1.64 31.43 38.69
CA TYR A 506 1.34 30.48 37.62
C TYR A 506 2.18 30.60 36.34
N ILE A 507 2.94 31.68 36.16
CA ILE A 507 3.93 31.88 35.10
C ILE A 507 5.12 32.72 35.58
N ALA A 508 6.34 32.29 35.23
CA ALA A 508 7.58 33.01 35.49
C ALA A 508 8.59 32.78 34.36
N ARG A 509 9.50 33.74 34.15
CA ARG A 509 10.58 33.67 33.15
C ARG A 509 11.93 33.57 33.86
N TRP A 510 12.77 32.62 33.51
CA TRP A 510 14.17 32.56 33.92
C TRP A 510 15.04 33.20 32.84
N ASP A 511 15.84 34.20 33.21
CA ASP A 511 16.71 34.95 32.30
C ASP A 511 18.13 34.38 32.18
N GLY A 512 18.38 33.20 32.76
CA GLY A 512 19.71 32.61 32.90
C GLY A 512 20.31 32.78 34.30
N SER A 513 19.84 33.76 35.09
CA SER A 513 20.38 34.10 36.40
C SER A 513 19.32 34.23 37.51
N SER A 514 18.11 34.69 37.17
CA SER A 514 17.05 34.95 38.13
C SER A 514 15.66 34.77 37.52
N TRP A 515 14.69 34.51 38.39
CA TRP A 515 13.28 34.48 38.02
C TRP A 515 12.76 35.90 37.86
N GLN A 516 12.06 36.14 36.76
CA GLN A 516 11.45 37.39 36.34
C GLN A 516 9.93 37.27 36.31
N THR A 517 9.28 38.40 36.53
CA THR A 517 7.83 38.54 36.49
C THR A 517 7.35 38.59 35.03
N VAL A 518 6.25 37.89 34.73
CA VAL A 518 5.62 37.90 33.41
C VAL A 518 4.24 38.56 33.52
N GLY A 519 4.01 39.58 32.69
CA GLY A 519 2.81 40.40 32.69
C GLY A 519 2.82 41.53 33.72
N ALA A 520 1.99 42.54 33.47
CA ALA A 520 1.91 43.76 34.28
C ALA A 520 1.33 43.54 35.70
N LYS A 521 0.65 42.41 35.94
CA LYS A 521 0.00 42.09 37.23
C LYS A 521 0.61 40.89 37.97
N ALA A 522 1.89 40.62 37.74
CA ALA A 522 2.63 39.55 38.42
C ALA A 522 2.09 38.12 38.16
N GLY A 523 1.64 37.89 36.92
CA GLY A 523 1.17 36.58 36.45
C GLY A 523 -0.33 36.53 36.21
N LEU A 524 -0.89 35.32 36.33
CA LEU A 524 -2.28 35.00 35.97
C LEU A 524 -3.11 34.70 37.24
N ASN A 525 -4.43 34.63 37.10
CA ASN A 525 -5.34 34.45 38.25
C ASN A 525 -5.69 32.99 38.60
N ASP A 526 -5.23 32.02 37.80
CA ASP A 526 -5.41 30.60 38.05
C ASP A 526 -4.31 29.77 37.35
N VAL A 527 -4.32 28.47 37.61
CA VAL A 527 -3.36 27.47 37.13
C VAL A 527 -3.15 27.54 35.61
N CYS A 528 -1.88 27.41 35.22
CA CYS A 528 -1.46 27.27 33.83
C CYS A 528 -0.91 25.86 33.59
N TYR A 529 -1.32 25.25 32.48
CA TYR A 529 -0.94 23.88 32.11
C TYR A 529 0.01 23.85 30.90
N ALA A 530 -0.06 24.84 30.02
CA ALA A 530 0.66 24.85 28.77
C ALA A 530 1.35 26.18 28.49
N VAL A 531 2.53 26.10 27.89
CA VAL A 531 3.29 27.26 27.41
C VAL A 531 4.02 26.90 26.13
N ALA A 532 4.04 27.82 25.16
CA ALA A 532 4.82 27.70 23.93
C ALA A 532 5.38 29.06 23.52
N VAL A 533 6.58 29.10 22.94
CA VAL A 533 7.23 30.34 22.49
C VAL A 533 7.24 30.36 20.97
N SER A 534 6.95 31.52 20.36
CA SER A 534 7.06 31.69 18.91
C SER A 534 8.51 31.50 18.45
N LYS A 535 8.70 31.02 17.21
CA LYS A 535 10.04 30.78 16.65
C LYS A 535 10.95 32.01 16.65
N ASP A 536 10.37 33.21 16.57
CA ASP A 536 11.09 34.48 16.63
C ASP A 536 11.28 35.02 18.07
N GLY A 537 10.80 34.31 19.08
CA GLY A 537 10.92 34.68 20.50
C GLY A 537 10.09 35.89 20.91
N LYS A 538 9.28 36.49 20.03
CA LYS A 538 8.53 37.72 20.34
C LYS A 538 7.27 37.48 21.15
N TYR A 539 6.72 36.26 21.06
CA TYR A 539 5.45 35.91 21.68
C TYR A 539 5.55 34.64 22.49
N VAL A 540 4.85 34.62 23.62
CA VAL A 540 4.65 33.41 24.44
C VAL A 540 3.15 33.16 24.53
N TYR A 541 2.73 31.94 24.23
CA TYR A 541 1.34 31.51 24.31
C TYR A 541 1.15 30.68 25.56
N VAL A 542 0.11 30.98 26.32
CA VAL A 542 -0.12 30.38 27.64
C VAL A 542 -1.55 29.84 27.71
N GLY A 543 -1.70 28.58 28.12
CA GLY A 543 -2.98 27.89 28.23
C GLY A 543 -3.19 27.36 29.64
N GLY A 544 -4.42 27.46 30.16
CA GLY A 544 -4.69 27.12 31.55
C GLY A 544 -6.16 27.08 31.94
N SER A 545 -6.42 27.21 33.23
CA SER A 545 -7.75 27.47 33.80
C SER A 545 -8.03 28.96 34.03
N PHE A 546 -7.01 29.82 33.91
CA PHE A 546 -7.11 31.26 34.17
C PHE A 546 -8.17 31.95 33.33
N THR A 547 -8.78 32.98 33.90
CA THR A 547 -9.72 33.84 33.17
C THR A 547 -9.12 35.20 32.87
N ASP A 548 -8.11 35.62 33.63
CA ASP A 548 -7.46 36.93 33.51
C ASP A 548 -6.06 36.95 34.17
N GLN A 549 -5.42 38.12 34.16
CA GLN A 549 -4.22 38.37 34.96
C GLN A 549 -4.54 38.39 36.46
N TYR A 550 -3.55 38.10 37.31
CA TYR A 550 -3.74 37.79 38.74
C TYR A 550 -4.74 38.68 39.49
N THR A 551 -4.56 39.99 39.47
CA THR A 551 -5.41 40.93 40.23
C THR A 551 -6.62 41.44 39.44
N LEU A 552 -6.92 40.84 38.29
CA LEU A 552 -8.02 41.23 37.40
C LEU A 552 -9.15 40.19 37.44
N ALA A 553 -10.38 40.67 37.32
CA ALA A 553 -11.60 39.85 37.32
C ALA A 553 -12.45 40.06 36.06
N ALA A 554 -11.88 40.66 35.01
CA ALA A 554 -12.62 41.03 33.80
C ALA A 554 -12.89 39.83 32.87
N ASN A 555 -12.36 38.65 33.19
CA ASN A 555 -12.44 37.43 32.38
C ASN A 555 -12.01 37.67 30.92
N ALA A 556 -10.98 38.50 30.71
CA ALA A 556 -10.62 38.96 29.37
C ALA A 556 -9.75 37.95 28.59
N LEU A 557 -8.98 37.10 29.27
CA LEU A 557 -8.01 36.21 28.62
C LEU A 557 -8.55 34.80 28.38
N LEU A 558 -9.60 34.38 29.09
CA LEU A 558 -10.42 33.19 28.76
C LEU A 558 -9.60 31.92 28.46
N ARG A 559 -8.67 31.56 29.36
CA ARG A 559 -7.91 30.30 29.37
C ARG A 559 -6.82 30.14 28.30
N ILE A 560 -6.66 31.13 27.42
CA ILE A 560 -5.61 31.17 26.39
C ILE A 560 -5.17 32.60 26.11
N ALA A 561 -3.89 32.89 26.30
CA ALA A 561 -3.36 34.24 26.17
C ALA A 561 -2.10 34.27 25.31
N LYS A 562 -1.95 35.38 24.59
CA LYS A 562 -0.70 35.76 23.92
C LYS A 562 0.00 36.80 24.77
N TYR A 563 1.22 36.51 25.20
CA TYR A 563 2.13 37.42 25.87
C TYR A 563 3.11 38.02 24.87
N THR A 564 3.23 39.34 24.85
CA THR A 564 4.19 40.06 24.00
C THR A 564 5.41 40.43 24.84
N VAL A 565 6.57 39.90 24.48
CA VAL A 565 7.80 40.01 25.28
C VAL A 565 8.27 41.45 25.41
N SER A 566 8.22 42.24 24.33
CA SER A 566 8.72 43.62 24.31
C SER A 566 7.90 44.60 25.15
N THR A 567 6.60 44.33 25.34
CA THR A 567 5.68 45.20 26.09
C THR A 567 5.31 44.65 27.46
N ASN A 568 5.77 43.44 27.80
CA ASN A 568 5.41 42.73 29.02
C ASN A 568 3.88 42.66 29.25
N ALA A 569 3.12 42.41 28.18
CA ALA A 569 1.66 42.49 28.19
C ALA A 569 0.99 41.22 27.66
N PHE A 570 -0.10 40.82 28.32
CA PHE A 570 -1.01 39.78 27.85
C PHE A 570 -2.13 40.38 27.00
N SER A 571 -2.49 39.68 25.93
CA SER A 571 -3.66 39.95 25.09
C SER A 571 -4.48 38.68 24.90
N ALA A 572 -5.80 38.83 24.83
CA ALA A 572 -6.72 37.75 24.54
C ALA A 572 -6.49 37.15 23.15
N MET A 573 -6.82 35.87 22.98
CA MET A 573 -6.80 35.18 21.68
C MET A 573 -8.22 34.76 21.30
N GLY A 574 -8.87 35.60 20.50
CA GLY A 574 -10.26 35.40 20.09
C GLY A 574 -11.21 35.33 21.29
N ASN A 575 -12.19 34.44 21.23
CA ASN A 575 -13.16 34.23 22.32
C ASN A 575 -12.66 33.26 23.42
N GLY A 576 -11.37 32.89 23.37
CA GLY A 576 -10.77 31.88 24.26
C GLY A 576 -11.58 30.59 24.34
N PHE A 577 -11.60 29.96 25.52
CA PHE A 577 -12.25 28.66 25.72
C PHE A 577 -13.12 28.60 26.98
N ASN A 578 -14.16 27.78 26.93
CA ASN A 578 -15.10 27.60 28.04
C ASN A 578 -14.53 26.77 29.21
N THR A 579 -13.56 25.90 28.96
CA THR A 579 -12.86 25.11 29.98
C THR A 579 -11.36 25.01 29.64
N ARG A 580 -10.58 24.28 30.46
CA ARG A 580 -9.11 24.35 30.46
C ARG A 580 -8.46 23.93 29.13
N VAL A 581 -7.40 24.65 28.78
CA VAL A 581 -6.43 24.29 27.74
C VAL A 581 -5.29 23.53 28.41
N ASN A 582 -5.06 22.28 27.99
CA ASN A 582 -4.04 21.40 28.59
C ASN A 582 -2.70 21.51 27.86
N TYR A 583 -2.71 21.79 26.55
CA TYR A 583 -1.50 21.77 25.73
C TYR A 583 -1.56 22.80 24.60
N ILE A 584 -0.39 23.32 24.20
CA ILE A 584 -0.20 24.23 23.07
C ILE A 584 1.01 23.75 22.24
N LYS A 585 0.83 23.59 20.92
CA LYS A 585 1.91 23.37 19.95
C LYS A 585 1.89 24.44 18.89
N ILE A 586 3.07 24.76 18.37
CA ILE A 586 3.24 25.63 17.21
C ILE A 586 3.89 24.80 16.11
N SER A 587 3.24 24.69 14.95
CA SER A 587 3.79 23.97 13.80
C SER A 587 4.97 24.72 13.20
N ASP A 588 5.68 24.05 12.28
CA ASP A 588 6.78 24.69 11.58
C ASP A 588 6.34 25.88 10.71
N SER A 589 5.09 25.86 10.25
CA SER A 589 4.39 26.92 9.53
C SER A 589 3.79 28.01 10.44
N ASN A 590 4.13 28.04 11.74
CA ASN A 590 3.65 28.99 12.75
C ASN A 590 2.12 28.92 13.02
N VAL A 591 1.49 27.79 12.72
CA VAL A 591 0.08 27.56 13.10
C VAL A 591 0.04 27.06 14.54
N ILE A 592 -0.83 27.67 15.35
CA ILE A 592 -0.97 27.32 16.77
C ILE A 592 -2.11 26.31 16.91
N TYR A 593 -1.80 25.18 17.52
CA TYR A 593 -2.76 24.15 17.88
C TYR A 593 -2.88 24.07 19.39
N VAL A 594 -4.10 23.87 19.86
CA VAL A 594 -4.39 23.71 21.28
C VAL A 594 -5.25 22.47 21.49
N GLY A 595 -4.94 21.75 22.56
CA GLY A 595 -5.68 20.58 23.03
C GLY A 595 -6.11 20.77 24.47
N GLY A 596 -7.23 20.17 24.87
CA GLY A 596 -7.67 20.26 26.26
C GLY A 596 -9.04 19.67 26.55
N GLN A 597 -9.72 20.26 27.53
CA GLN A 597 -11.05 19.84 27.96
C GLN A 597 -12.18 20.72 27.38
N PHE A 598 -11.83 21.76 26.65
CA PHE A 598 -12.78 22.70 26.10
C PHE A 598 -13.69 22.03 25.07
N ILE A 599 -14.91 22.54 24.96
CA ILE A 599 -15.87 22.12 23.93
C ILE A 599 -16.37 23.32 23.11
N LEU A 600 -16.06 24.55 23.55
CA LEU A 600 -16.50 25.78 22.91
C LEU A 600 -15.39 26.84 22.93
N SER A 601 -15.35 27.65 21.87
CA SER A 601 -14.71 28.98 21.83
C SER A 601 -15.80 30.01 21.54
N GLY A 602 -16.22 30.75 22.57
CA GLY A 602 -17.47 31.52 22.51
C GLY A 602 -18.67 30.59 22.32
N ILE A 603 -19.38 30.74 21.20
CA ILE A 603 -20.49 29.85 20.80
C ILE A 603 -20.08 28.77 19.80
N ALA A 604 -18.85 28.82 19.26
CA ALA A 604 -18.40 27.90 18.23
C ALA A 604 -17.93 26.58 18.87
N PRO A 605 -18.36 25.40 18.37
CA PRO A 605 -17.89 24.11 18.85
C PRO A 605 -16.40 23.94 18.59
N MET A 606 -15.66 23.58 19.63
CA MET A 606 -14.22 23.29 19.62
C MET A 606 -14.03 22.03 20.44
N LEU A 607 -14.33 20.88 19.85
CA LEU A 607 -14.38 19.61 20.58
C LEU A 607 -12.96 19.12 20.91
N LYS A 608 -12.38 19.64 22.00
CA LYS A 608 -11.11 19.24 22.64
C LYS A 608 -9.83 19.56 21.87
N ILE A 609 -9.94 19.99 20.62
CA ILE A 609 -8.83 20.43 19.77
C ILE A 609 -9.25 21.62 18.91
N ALA A 610 -8.36 22.59 18.77
CA ALA A 610 -8.58 23.77 17.93
C ALA A 610 -7.26 24.26 17.33
N LYS A 611 -7.36 24.96 16.19
CA LYS A 611 -6.24 25.66 15.55
C LYS A 611 -6.53 27.15 15.45
N TRP A 612 -5.50 27.98 15.52
CA TRP A 612 -5.60 29.43 15.42
C TRP A 612 -5.39 29.89 13.97
N ASN A 613 -6.33 30.67 13.42
CA ASN A 613 -6.23 31.20 12.05
C ASN A 613 -5.75 32.67 11.98
N ASN A 614 -5.15 33.19 13.06
CA ASN A 614 -4.78 34.61 13.27
C ASN A 614 -5.92 35.56 13.66
N SER A 615 -7.16 35.10 13.71
CA SER A 615 -8.34 35.91 14.08
C SER A 615 -9.26 35.19 15.06
N THR A 616 -9.58 33.94 14.78
CA THR A 616 -10.51 33.08 15.53
C THR A 616 -9.95 31.66 15.68
N TRP A 617 -10.48 30.93 16.66
CA TRP A 617 -10.25 29.50 16.78
C TRP A 617 -11.12 28.73 15.79
N GLU A 618 -10.52 27.76 15.11
CA GLU A 618 -11.19 26.83 14.19
C GLU A 618 -11.10 25.40 14.74
N GLN A 619 -12.19 24.66 14.61
CA GLN A 619 -12.21 23.25 14.96
C GLN A 619 -11.33 22.46 13.98
N VAL A 620 -10.61 21.45 14.49
CA VAL A 620 -9.82 20.53 13.66
C VAL A 620 -10.58 19.22 13.50
N GLY A 621 -11.07 18.96 12.29
CA GLY A 621 -11.92 17.79 12.00
C GLY A 621 -13.20 17.77 12.83
N SER A 622 -13.69 16.57 13.14
CA SER A 622 -14.82 16.35 14.05
C SER A 622 -14.47 16.53 15.53
N GLY A 623 -13.19 16.77 15.87
CA GLY A 623 -12.68 16.81 17.24
C GLY A 623 -12.87 15.48 17.98
N PHE A 624 -12.94 15.52 19.31
CA PHE A 624 -12.92 14.31 20.15
C PHE A 624 -13.98 14.30 21.26
N ASP A 625 -14.44 13.10 21.62
CA ASP A 625 -15.38 12.87 22.74
C ASP A 625 -14.71 12.94 24.12
N GLY A 626 -13.39 12.76 24.18
CA GLY A 626 -12.58 12.82 25.40
C GLY A 626 -11.39 13.77 25.28
N ASN A 627 -10.67 13.95 26.39
CA ASN A 627 -9.61 14.96 26.47
C ASN A 627 -8.44 14.63 25.54
N VAL A 628 -7.94 15.66 24.86
CA VAL A 628 -6.62 15.63 24.20
C VAL A 628 -5.59 16.07 25.24
N ASN A 629 -4.61 15.22 25.50
CA ASN A 629 -3.56 15.49 26.49
C ASN A 629 -2.30 16.04 25.85
N ASP A 630 -1.97 15.60 24.63
CA ASP A 630 -0.84 16.11 23.87
C ASP A 630 -1.09 15.98 22.36
N ILE A 631 -0.35 16.77 21.60
CA ILE A 631 -0.35 16.78 20.15
C ILE A 631 1.12 16.78 19.69
N ALA A 632 1.48 15.88 18.78
CA ALA A 632 2.76 15.93 18.07
C ALA A 632 2.53 16.44 16.64
N ILE A 633 3.46 17.26 16.15
CA ILE A 633 3.45 17.77 14.78
C ILE A 633 4.84 17.54 14.21
N ASP A 634 4.93 16.88 13.06
CA ASP A 634 6.21 16.69 12.37
C ASP A 634 6.54 17.90 11.46
N THR A 635 7.71 17.85 10.82
CA THR A 635 8.18 18.91 9.92
C THR A 635 7.37 19.01 8.62
N LYS A 636 6.65 17.94 8.25
CA LYS A 636 5.76 17.86 7.09
C LYS A 636 4.34 18.37 7.41
N GLY A 637 4.05 18.64 8.68
CA GLY A 637 2.74 19.09 9.16
C GLY A 637 1.76 17.95 9.45
N ASN A 638 2.21 16.69 9.50
CA ASN A 638 1.40 15.60 10.01
C ASN A 638 1.14 15.82 11.50
N ILE A 639 -0.10 15.64 11.94
CA ILE A 639 -0.51 15.88 13.32
C ILE A 639 -0.97 14.59 13.93
N VAL A 640 -0.49 14.31 15.13
CA VAL A 640 -0.95 13.18 15.93
C VAL A 640 -1.49 13.71 17.25
N ALA A 641 -2.73 13.36 17.58
CA ALA A 641 -3.33 13.67 18.86
C ALA A 641 -3.33 12.42 19.75
N VAL A 642 -3.01 12.60 21.03
CA VAL A 642 -3.10 11.55 22.04
C VAL A 642 -3.89 12.00 23.26
N GLY A 643 -4.60 11.08 23.90
CA GLY A 643 -5.40 11.43 25.07
C GLY A 643 -6.26 10.31 25.63
N ALA A 644 -7.39 10.72 26.20
CA ALA A 644 -8.39 9.86 26.85
C ALA A 644 -9.69 9.75 26.02
N PHE A 645 -9.65 10.08 24.73
CA PHE A 645 -10.79 9.98 23.81
C PHE A 645 -11.00 8.56 23.30
N SER A 646 -12.23 8.23 22.96
CA SER A 646 -12.60 6.96 22.33
C SER A 646 -12.98 7.13 20.87
N ASN A 647 -13.51 8.30 20.49
CA ASN A 647 -14.03 8.56 19.17
C ASN A 647 -13.63 9.95 18.64
N SER A 648 -13.59 10.07 17.33
CA SER A 648 -13.59 11.34 16.61
C SER A 648 -14.75 11.35 15.63
N GLY A 649 -15.81 12.12 15.94
CA GLY A 649 -17.12 11.92 15.32
C GLY A 649 -17.57 10.45 15.50
N ASP A 650 -17.90 9.79 14.39
CA ASP A 650 -18.35 8.38 14.40
C ASP A 650 -17.19 7.37 14.27
N LEU A 651 -15.93 7.83 14.19
CA LEU A 651 -14.78 6.95 14.03
C LEU A 651 -14.23 6.49 15.40
N PRO A 652 -14.23 5.17 15.71
CA PRO A 652 -13.73 4.64 16.99
C PRO A 652 -12.21 4.54 17.04
N ILE A 653 -11.53 5.69 17.11
CA ILE A 653 -10.07 5.83 17.00
C ILE A 653 -9.31 5.35 18.25
N LYS A 654 -9.89 5.47 19.45
CA LYS A 654 -9.31 5.06 20.74
C LYS A 654 -7.92 5.66 21.05
N LYS A 655 -7.92 6.81 21.72
CA LYS A 655 -6.79 7.46 22.43
C LYS A 655 -5.64 8.00 21.56
N ILE A 656 -5.53 7.58 20.30
CA ILE A 656 -4.48 8.03 19.37
C ILE A 656 -5.03 8.24 17.97
N ALA A 657 -4.90 9.45 17.43
CA ALA A 657 -5.46 9.82 16.13
C ALA A 657 -4.41 10.48 15.25
N LEU A 658 -4.40 10.14 13.96
CA LEU A 658 -3.62 10.85 12.94
C LEU A 658 -4.55 11.84 12.22
N TRP A 659 -4.08 13.05 11.97
CA TRP A 659 -4.73 14.01 11.08
C TRP A 659 -4.19 13.83 9.67
N ASN A 660 -5.04 13.50 8.70
CA ASN A 660 -4.62 13.33 7.30
C ASN A 660 -4.86 14.58 6.43
N GLY A 661 -5.06 15.75 7.05
CA GLY A 661 -5.40 16.98 6.34
C GLY A 661 -6.90 17.25 6.18
N SER A 662 -7.75 16.22 6.30
CA SER A 662 -9.21 16.36 6.16
C SER A 662 -10.00 15.82 7.35
N THR A 663 -9.64 14.65 7.85
CA THR A 663 -10.32 14.00 8.97
C THR A 663 -9.31 13.34 9.91
N TRP A 664 -9.75 13.12 11.15
CA TRP A 664 -9.01 12.26 12.07
C TRP A 664 -9.20 10.81 11.64
N VAL A 665 -8.10 10.09 11.52
CA VAL A 665 -8.05 8.71 11.07
C VAL A 665 -7.28 7.85 12.06
N TYR A 666 -7.46 6.54 11.92
CA TYR A 666 -6.71 5.54 12.67
C TYR A 666 -5.22 5.70 12.40
N MET A 667 -4.44 5.48 13.45
CA MET A 667 -3.04 5.14 13.28
C MET A 667 -2.92 3.63 12.99
N ASP A 668 -1.81 3.21 12.39
CA ASP A 668 -1.53 1.83 12.03
C ASP A 668 -1.12 0.95 13.22
N ILE A 669 -1.82 1.14 14.34
CA ILE A 669 -1.64 0.46 15.62
C ILE A 669 -2.99 0.19 16.28
N ASN A 670 -3.15 -0.99 16.88
CA ASN A 670 -4.25 -1.28 17.77
C ASN A 670 -3.73 -1.69 19.14
N ILE A 671 -3.60 -0.68 20.00
CA ILE A 671 -3.27 -0.89 21.41
C ILE A 671 -4.52 -1.42 22.11
N ASN A 672 -4.44 -2.65 22.63
CA ASN A 672 -5.53 -3.19 23.44
C ASN A 672 -5.52 -2.53 24.82
N PHE A 673 -6.20 -1.40 24.94
CA PHE A 673 -6.17 -0.64 26.16
C PHE A 673 -6.91 -1.28 27.35
N GLY A 674 -7.54 -2.46 27.23
CA GLY A 674 -8.08 -3.28 28.33
C GLY A 674 -9.20 -2.67 29.20
N SER A 675 -9.00 -1.48 29.74
CA SER A 675 -9.89 -0.68 30.56
C SER A 675 -9.99 0.78 30.07
N SER A 676 -11.00 1.51 30.56
CA SER A 676 -11.15 2.95 30.36
C SER A 676 -10.11 3.80 31.12
N THR A 677 -9.35 3.21 32.05
CA THR A 677 -8.39 3.96 32.90
C THR A 677 -7.05 4.23 32.23
N ILE A 678 -6.69 3.46 31.19
CA ILE A 678 -5.45 3.68 30.44
C ILE A 678 -5.55 5.00 29.64
N THR A 679 -4.50 5.81 29.63
CA THR A 679 -4.47 7.08 28.90
C THR A 679 -3.10 7.30 28.26
N LEU A 680 -3.07 7.90 27.07
CA LEU A 680 -1.84 8.42 26.48
C LEU A 680 -1.67 9.89 26.90
N TYR A 681 -0.45 10.25 27.31
CA TYR A 681 -0.15 11.56 27.87
C TYR A 681 0.81 12.37 27.03
N ALA A 682 1.70 11.71 26.27
CA ALA A 682 2.74 12.39 25.53
C ALA A 682 2.93 11.78 24.14
N ALA A 683 3.26 12.63 23.17
CA ALA A 683 3.63 12.25 21.82
C ALA A 683 4.76 13.15 21.30
N ALA A 684 5.72 12.60 20.57
CA ALA A 684 6.79 13.37 19.96
C ALA A 684 7.24 12.78 18.62
N PHE A 685 7.59 13.65 17.67
CA PHE A 685 8.27 13.27 16.44
C PHE A 685 9.77 13.54 16.55
N LYS A 686 10.58 12.58 16.09
CA LYS A 686 12.02 12.72 15.83
C LYS A 686 12.22 12.47 14.33
N GLY A 687 12.25 13.53 13.54
CA GLY A 687 12.17 13.38 12.08
C GLY A 687 10.82 12.74 11.70
N ASP A 688 10.87 11.60 11.00
CA ASP A 688 9.68 10.81 10.64
C ASP A 688 9.31 9.75 11.70
N ASP A 689 10.19 9.50 12.69
CA ASP A 689 9.93 8.57 13.77
C ASP A 689 9.00 9.18 14.81
N LEU A 690 8.13 8.35 15.38
CA LEU A 690 7.04 8.81 16.23
C LEU A 690 7.01 8.04 17.54
N TYR A 691 7.00 8.75 18.66
CA TYR A 691 7.07 8.18 20.00
C TYR A 691 5.84 8.54 20.82
N PHE A 692 5.34 7.59 21.61
CA PHE A 692 4.22 7.79 22.53
C PHE A 692 4.56 7.35 23.93
N GLY A 693 4.00 8.09 24.89
CA GLY A 693 4.06 7.79 26.31
C GLY A 693 2.66 7.78 26.92
N GLY A 694 2.38 6.81 27.78
CA GLY A 694 1.09 6.67 28.46
C GLY A 694 1.16 5.86 29.74
N SER A 695 -0.01 5.43 30.21
CA SER A 695 -0.18 4.52 31.35
C SER A 695 -0.75 3.18 30.87
N THR A 696 -0.06 2.09 31.09
CA THR A 696 -0.46 0.72 30.83
C THR A 696 -0.64 0.01 32.16
N LEU A 697 -1.64 -0.87 32.26
CA LEU A 697 -1.78 -1.76 33.42
C LEU A 697 -0.83 -2.97 33.28
N GLY A 698 0.45 -2.71 32.97
CA GLY A 698 1.47 -3.71 32.64
C GLY A 698 1.60 -4.01 31.14
N THR A 699 2.31 -5.10 30.82
CA THR A 699 2.60 -5.60 29.47
C THR A 699 1.32 -5.82 28.65
N LEU A 700 1.04 -4.94 27.69
CA LEU A 700 -0.06 -5.12 26.73
C LEU A 700 0.47 -5.68 25.41
N THR A 701 0.03 -6.89 25.04
CA THR A 701 0.23 -7.40 23.68
C THR A 701 -0.67 -6.62 22.74
N SER A 702 -0.06 -5.70 21.98
CA SER A 702 -0.76 -4.89 20.98
C SER A 702 -0.57 -5.51 19.60
N ARG A 703 -1.60 -5.43 18.75
CA ARG A 703 -1.48 -5.85 17.36
C ARG A 703 -1.10 -4.63 16.54
N PHE A 704 -0.01 -4.77 15.80
CA PHE A 704 0.51 -3.74 14.91
C PHE A 704 0.06 -4.01 13.47
N SER A 705 0.31 -3.05 12.60
CA SER A 705 0.17 -3.26 11.17
C SER A 705 1.01 -4.45 10.70
N GLY A 706 0.44 -5.27 9.83
CA GLY A 706 1.22 -6.24 9.08
C GLY A 706 2.06 -5.55 8.02
N ILE A 707 3.31 -5.98 7.86
CA ILE A 707 4.26 -5.43 6.89
C ILE A 707 4.68 -6.52 5.91
N THR A 708 4.83 -6.15 4.64
CA THR A 708 5.44 -7.02 3.63
C THR A 708 6.30 -6.20 2.67
N TYR A 709 7.25 -6.87 2.03
CA TYR A 709 8.12 -6.27 1.02
C TYR A 709 7.72 -6.80 -0.35
N VAL A 710 7.10 -5.94 -1.15
CA VAL A 710 6.59 -6.24 -2.48
C VAL A 710 7.63 -5.86 -3.52
N THR A 711 8.21 -6.85 -4.20
CA THR A 711 9.19 -6.58 -5.27
C THR A 711 8.47 -6.51 -6.60
N ASN A 712 8.49 -5.34 -7.26
CA ASN A 712 8.04 -5.18 -8.64
C ASN A 712 9.23 -5.42 -9.58
N PRO A 713 9.27 -6.54 -10.33
CA PRO A 713 10.35 -6.85 -11.27
C PRO A 713 10.24 -6.05 -12.58
N GLY A 714 9.11 -5.35 -12.78
CA GLY A 714 8.86 -4.48 -13.92
C GLY A 714 9.77 -3.25 -13.94
N THR A 715 9.83 -2.61 -15.10
CA THR A 715 10.62 -1.37 -15.29
C THR A 715 9.76 -0.11 -15.18
N ALA A 716 8.45 -0.28 -14.97
CA ALA A 716 7.47 0.78 -14.78
C ALA A 716 6.65 0.55 -13.50
N GLU A 717 6.03 1.62 -13.01
CA GLU A 717 5.15 1.55 -11.85
C GLU A 717 3.82 0.84 -12.18
N VAL A 718 3.25 0.17 -11.18
CA VAL A 718 1.98 -0.56 -11.33
C VAL A 718 1.00 -0.19 -10.22
N ARG A 719 -0.30 -0.29 -10.50
CA ARG A 719 -1.34 -0.19 -9.48
C ARG A 719 -1.79 -1.60 -9.06
N PRO A 720 -1.62 -2.00 -7.79
CA PRO A 720 -1.95 -3.35 -7.36
C PRO A 720 -3.44 -3.54 -7.04
N THR A 721 -3.84 -4.79 -6.95
CA THR A 721 -5.10 -5.24 -6.36
C THR A 721 -4.83 -5.84 -4.99
N PHE A 722 -5.50 -5.32 -3.96
CA PHE A 722 -5.51 -5.92 -2.65
C PHE A 722 -6.69 -6.87 -2.49
N TYR A 723 -6.44 -8.03 -1.90
CA TYR A 723 -7.44 -9.01 -1.54
C TYR A 723 -7.47 -9.21 -0.03
N PHE A 724 -8.66 -9.23 0.57
CA PHE A 724 -8.84 -9.44 1.99
C PHE A 724 -9.85 -10.56 2.23
N LYS A 725 -9.48 -11.51 3.08
CA LYS A 725 -10.36 -12.57 3.59
C LYS A 725 -10.22 -12.72 5.10
N GLY A 726 -11.32 -13.11 5.73
CA GLY A 726 -11.44 -13.25 7.17
C GLY A 726 -12.14 -12.04 7.78
N TYR A 727 -13.03 -12.31 8.74
CA TYR A 727 -13.85 -11.27 9.39
C TYR A 727 -12.96 -10.22 10.05
N GLY A 728 -13.44 -9.00 10.25
CA GLY A 728 -12.68 -8.00 11.00
C GLY A 728 -12.88 -6.57 10.53
N ASN A 729 -11.96 -5.68 10.90
CA ASN A 729 -12.01 -4.29 10.47
C ASN A 729 -10.75 -3.91 9.71
N LEU A 730 -10.89 -3.49 8.45
CA LEU A 730 -9.81 -2.88 7.68
C LEU A 730 -9.80 -1.39 7.97
N ARG A 731 -8.64 -0.85 8.35
CA ARG A 731 -8.47 0.53 8.79
C ARG A 731 -7.48 1.34 7.97
N TYR A 732 -6.43 0.68 7.48
CA TYR A 732 -5.25 1.36 6.95
C TYR A 732 -4.50 0.49 5.94
N ILE A 733 -3.99 1.10 4.88
CA ILE A 733 -2.97 0.56 3.98
C ILE A 733 -2.01 1.70 3.62
N GLU A 734 -0.71 1.44 3.58
CA GLU A 734 0.32 2.40 3.21
C GLU A 734 1.38 1.74 2.34
N ASN A 735 1.79 2.42 1.26
CA ASN A 735 3.09 2.16 0.65
C ASN A 735 4.10 3.13 1.27
N GLN A 736 4.90 2.64 2.22
CA GLN A 736 5.88 3.47 2.95
C GLN A 736 6.99 4.00 2.01
N THR A 737 7.19 3.35 0.88
CA THR A 737 8.16 3.74 -0.16
C THR A 737 7.74 5.02 -0.87
N THR A 738 6.45 5.16 -1.18
CA THR A 738 5.90 6.33 -1.88
C THR A 738 5.25 7.33 -0.93
N GLY A 739 4.94 6.92 0.29
CA GLY A 739 4.16 7.70 1.28
C GLY A 739 2.65 7.68 1.04
N ALA A 740 2.17 6.99 0.01
CA ALA A 740 0.74 6.92 -0.34
C ALA A 740 -0.04 6.11 0.70
N LYS A 741 -1.14 6.67 1.20
CA LYS A 741 -1.95 6.09 2.29
C LYS A 741 -3.42 5.97 1.92
N LEU A 742 -4.03 4.86 2.31
CA LEU A 742 -5.47 4.59 2.15
C LEU A 742 -6.09 4.31 3.52
N TRP A 743 -7.18 5.00 3.83
CA TRP A 743 -7.87 4.88 5.11
C TRP A 743 -9.28 4.36 4.93
N PHE A 744 -9.72 3.51 5.87
CA PHE A 744 -10.98 2.79 5.77
C PHE A 744 -11.74 2.80 7.09
N ASN A 745 -13.06 2.85 6.99
CA ASN A 745 -14.00 2.44 8.02
C ASN A 745 -14.77 1.20 7.58
N LEU A 746 -14.05 0.13 7.22
CA LEU A 746 -14.64 -1.09 6.67
C LEU A 746 -14.67 -2.21 7.72
N LYS A 747 -15.87 -2.71 8.02
CA LYS A 747 -16.06 -4.02 8.66
C LYS A 747 -16.25 -5.10 7.59
N ILE A 748 -15.37 -6.09 7.59
CA ILE A 748 -15.45 -7.31 6.76
C ILE A 748 -16.26 -8.36 7.55
N LEU A 749 -17.29 -8.89 6.93
CA LEU A 749 -18.21 -9.88 7.49
C LEU A 749 -17.61 -11.29 7.42
N GLU A 750 -18.20 -12.23 8.16
CA GLU A 750 -17.83 -13.64 8.07
C GLU A 750 -18.15 -14.18 6.67
N ASN A 751 -17.22 -14.95 6.10
CA ASN A 751 -17.28 -15.46 4.72
C ASN A 751 -17.33 -14.38 3.60
N GLU A 752 -17.09 -13.11 3.94
CA GLU A 752 -16.93 -12.06 2.95
C GLU A 752 -15.50 -12.02 2.39
N GLU A 753 -15.39 -11.86 1.07
CA GLU A 753 -14.14 -11.60 0.38
C GLU A 753 -14.18 -10.18 -0.19
N VAL A 754 -13.13 -9.40 0.03
CA VAL A 754 -13.05 -7.98 -0.36
C VAL A 754 -11.89 -7.76 -1.31
N PHE A 755 -12.12 -6.96 -2.35
CA PHE A 755 -11.18 -6.64 -3.41
C PHE A 755 -11.07 -5.13 -3.57
N LEU A 756 -9.85 -4.61 -3.47
CA LEU A 756 -9.50 -3.23 -3.77
C LEU A 756 -8.56 -3.22 -4.97
N ASP A 757 -9.13 -3.02 -6.16
CA ASP A 757 -8.44 -2.98 -7.44
C ASP A 757 -8.14 -1.52 -7.81
N LEU A 758 -6.93 -1.08 -7.51
CA LEU A 758 -6.47 0.28 -7.79
C LEU A 758 -6.24 0.51 -9.28
N GLY A 759 -5.99 -0.55 -10.05
CA GLY A 759 -5.77 -0.47 -11.50
C GLY A 759 -7.05 -0.15 -12.27
N ASN A 760 -8.16 -0.79 -11.89
CA ASN A 760 -9.47 -0.58 -12.52
C ASN A 760 -10.37 0.39 -11.76
N GLY A 761 -9.90 0.94 -10.65
CA GLY A 761 -10.68 1.90 -9.85
C GLY A 761 -11.89 1.27 -9.17
N ARG A 762 -11.78 0.03 -8.67
CA ARG A 762 -12.89 -0.71 -8.07
C ARG A 762 -12.58 -1.08 -6.63
N PHE A 763 -13.57 -0.94 -5.75
CA PHE A 763 -13.51 -1.44 -4.39
C PHE A 763 -14.82 -2.15 -4.06
N TYR A 764 -14.78 -3.48 -3.91
CA TYR A 764 -16.00 -4.28 -3.83
C TYR A 764 -15.84 -5.55 -2.98
N SER A 765 -16.95 -6.22 -2.70
CA SER A 765 -17.00 -7.49 -1.98
C SER A 765 -17.87 -8.53 -2.68
N SER A 766 -17.63 -9.79 -2.33
CA SER A 766 -18.43 -10.94 -2.79
C SER A 766 -19.87 -10.92 -2.29
N LEU A 767 -20.18 -10.22 -1.19
CA LEU A 767 -21.51 -10.20 -0.56
C LEU A 767 -22.29 -8.89 -0.76
N ARG A 768 -21.62 -7.74 -0.77
CA ARG A 768 -22.26 -6.41 -0.74
C ARG A 768 -22.09 -5.60 -2.02
N GLY A 769 -21.24 -6.03 -2.96
CA GLY A 769 -20.89 -5.23 -4.12
C GLY A 769 -19.97 -4.08 -3.73
N ASP A 770 -20.26 -2.85 -4.19
CA ASP A 770 -19.41 -1.66 -4.00
C ASP A 770 -19.14 -1.32 -2.53
N LEU A 771 -17.92 -0.88 -2.22
CA LEU A 771 -17.46 -0.54 -0.87
C LEU A 771 -16.79 0.86 -0.78
N PHE A 772 -16.87 1.70 -1.81
CA PHE A 772 -16.20 3.01 -1.78
C PHE A 772 -16.69 3.93 -0.66
N TYR A 773 -17.94 3.79 -0.23
CA TYR A 773 -18.50 4.52 0.92
C TYR A 773 -17.75 4.27 2.25
N THR A 774 -16.92 3.22 2.31
CA THR A 774 -16.10 2.90 3.49
C THR A 774 -14.72 3.56 3.46
N MET A 775 -14.30 4.10 2.31
CA MET A 775 -13.01 4.79 2.18
C MET A 775 -13.12 6.20 2.75
N LEU A 776 -12.15 6.58 3.59
CA LEU A 776 -12.16 7.88 4.25
C LEU A 776 -11.52 8.96 3.36
N GLN A 777 -12.02 10.19 3.49
CA GLN A 777 -11.47 11.36 2.82
C GLN A 777 -9.98 11.51 3.14
N GLY A 778 -9.19 11.96 2.16
CA GLY A 778 -7.75 12.11 2.25
C GLY A 778 -6.98 10.90 1.68
N SER A 779 -7.63 9.76 1.41
CA SER A 779 -6.99 8.56 0.85
C SER A 779 -6.41 8.79 -0.56
N ASP A 780 -5.17 8.36 -0.78
CA ASP A 780 -4.39 8.51 -2.00
C ASP A 780 -4.72 7.48 -3.08
N PHE A 781 -6.01 7.22 -3.33
CA PHE A 781 -6.47 6.10 -4.16
C PHE A 781 -5.80 6.02 -5.55
N HIS A 782 -5.72 7.14 -6.27
CA HIS A 782 -5.15 7.18 -7.61
C HIS A 782 -3.61 7.23 -7.62
N ALA A 783 -3.00 7.69 -6.52
CA ALA A 783 -1.55 7.84 -6.37
C ALA A 783 -0.88 6.61 -5.74
N PHE A 784 -1.65 5.66 -5.21
CA PHE A 784 -1.10 4.43 -4.67
C PHE A 784 -0.58 3.51 -5.79
N THR A 785 0.74 3.51 -5.99
CA THR A 785 1.46 2.68 -6.96
C THR A 785 2.56 1.86 -6.28
N LEU A 786 3.02 0.81 -6.95
CA LEU A 786 4.24 0.08 -6.65
C LEU A 786 5.31 0.53 -7.65
N LEU A 787 6.38 1.16 -7.16
CA LEU A 787 7.52 1.57 -7.97
C LEU A 787 8.32 0.35 -8.44
N PRO A 788 9.12 0.43 -9.52
CA PRO A 788 10.11 -0.60 -9.84
C PRO A 788 11.02 -0.89 -8.64
N GLY A 789 11.28 -2.18 -8.37
CA GLY A 789 12.07 -2.62 -7.22
C GLY A 789 11.24 -2.92 -5.96
N VAL A 790 11.87 -2.79 -4.79
CA VAL A 790 11.28 -3.17 -3.51
C VAL A 790 10.39 -2.07 -2.96
N ASN A 791 9.13 -2.41 -2.65
CA ASN A 791 8.17 -1.52 -1.99
C ASN A 791 7.79 -2.08 -0.61
N LYS A 792 7.90 -1.26 0.43
CA LYS A 792 7.48 -1.61 1.79
C LYS A 792 6.00 -1.27 1.98
N ILE A 793 5.16 -2.29 2.13
CA ILE A 793 3.70 -2.14 2.26
C ILE A 793 3.27 -2.50 3.68
N SER A 794 2.50 -1.61 4.30
CA SER A 794 1.92 -1.79 5.63
C SER A 794 0.39 -1.81 5.54
N ALA A 795 -0.28 -2.63 6.32
CA ALA A 795 -1.73 -2.63 6.45
C ALA A 795 -2.19 -2.90 7.89
N LEU A 796 -3.31 -2.31 8.30
CA LEU A 796 -3.94 -2.60 9.60
C LEU A 796 -5.31 -3.25 9.40
N LYS A 797 -5.39 -4.53 9.75
CA LYS A 797 -6.63 -5.30 9.86
C LYS A 797 -6.79 -5.85 11.28
N LEU A 798 -7.94 -5.61 11.88
CA LEU A 798 -8.23 -5.98 13.27
C LEU A 798 -9.18 -7.17 13.39
N ASN A 799 -9.15 -7.83 14.55
CA ASN A 799 -10.06 -8.87 15.04
C ASN A 799 -9.93 -10.29 14.47
N ASP A 800 -9.10 -10.51 13.46
CA ASP A 800 -8.80 -11.86 12.95
C ASP A 800 -7.29 -12.02 12.77
N VAL A 801 -6.72 -13.05 13.39
CA VAL A 801 -5.28 -13.37 13.34
C VAL A 801 -4.91 -14.22 12.15
N ASN A 802 -5.89 -14.93 11.57
CA ASN A 802 -5.71 -15.79 10.41
C ASN A 802 -6.24 -15.10 9.14
N ALA A 803 -6.40 -13.78 9.21
CA ALA A 803 -6.85 -13.00 8.07
C ALA A 803 -5.83 -13.09 6.93
N LEU A 804 -6.30 -13.47 5.76
CA LEU A 804 -5.48 -13.51 4.56
C LEU A 804 -5.57 -12.16 3.86
N VAL A 805 -4.44 -11.45 3.75
CA VAL A 805 -4.35 -10.22 2.96
C VAL A 805 -3.23 -10.34 1.96
N ARG A 806 -3.53 -9.98 0.71
CA ARG A 806 -2.61 -10.14 -0.41
C ARG A 806 -2.55 -8.91 -1.28
N VAL A 807 -1.36 -8.67 -1.80
CA VAL A 807 -1.07 -7.65 -2.82
C VAL A 807 -0.77 -8.37 -4.11
N MET A 808 -1.54 -8.11 -5.15
CA MET A 808 -1.44 -8.79 -6.44
C MET A 808 -1.30 -7.79 -7.57
N PHE A 809 -0.45 -8.05 -8.56
CA PHE A 809 -0.29 -7.18 -9.73
C PHE A 809 0.36 -7.92 -10.90
N THR A 810 0.24 -7.36 -12.10
CA THR A 810 0.98 -7.79 -13.29
C THR A 810 2.13 -6.82 -13.53
N PRO A 811 3.39 -7.29 -13.61
CA PRO A 811 4.53 -6.43 -13.94
C PRO A 811 4.38 -5.78 -15.33
N VAL A 812 4.85 -4.54 -15.46
CA VAL A 812 4.82 -3.80 -16.73
C VAL A 812 6.18 -3.15 -17.04
N HIS A 813 6.46 -2.97 -18.32
CA HIS A 813 7.72 -2.48 -18.85
C HIS A 813 7.52 -1.37 -19.88
N TRP A 814 8.48 -0.44 -19.95
CA TRP A 814 8.46 0.66 -20.93
C TRP A 814 8.68 0.22 -22.38
N SER A 815 9.41 -0.88 -22.57
CA SER A 815 9.81 -1.37 -23.89
C SER A 815 10.12 -2.86 -23.84
N ALA A 816 10.20 -3.49 -25.01
CA ALA A 816 10.46 -4.93 -25.12
C ALA A 816 11.87 -5.35 -24.64
N ASP A 817 12.83 -4.43 -24.70
CA ASP A 817 14.20 -4.59 -24.20
C ASP A 817 14.36 -4.15 -22.73
N GLY A 818 13.26 -3.76 -22.06
CA GLY A 818 13.26 -3.40 -20.65
C GLY A 818 13.89 -2.04 -20.32
N THR A 819 14.15 -1.19 -21.32
CA THR A 819 14.71 0.14 -21.08
C THR A 819 13.65 1.14 -20.61
N LYS A 820 13.84 1.75 -19.43
CA LYS A 820 13.01 2.83 -18.91
C LYS A 820 13.36 4.18 -19.60
N VAL A 821 12.36 5.03 -19.81
CA VAL A 821 12.56 6.44 -20.19
C VAL A 821 13.31 7.16 -19.06
N VAL A 822 14.45 7.78 -19.37
CA VAL A 822 15.14 8.67 -18.42
C VAL A 822 14.26 9.90 -18.22
N GLU A 823 13.68 10.06 -17.03
CA GLU A 823 12.94 11.26 -16.65
C GLU A 823 13.88 12.46 -16.67
N ALA A 824 13.63 13.41 -17.57
CA ALA A 824 14.20 14.76 -17.47
C ALA A 824 13.26 15.57 -16.57
N PHE A 825 13.77 15.97 -15.40
CA PHE A 825 13.10 16.88 -14.45
C PHE A 825 12.86 18.26 -15.05
#